data_AF-A0A7S0AQ69-F1
#
_entry.id   AF-A0A7S0AQ69-F1
#
_cell.length_a   1.000
_cell.length_b   1.000
_cell.length_c   1.000
_cell.angle_alpha   90.00
_cell.angle_beta   90.00
_cell.angle_gamma   90.00
#
_symmetry.space_group_name_H-M   'P 1'
#
loop_
_entity.id
_entity.type
_entity.pdbx_description
1 polymer ?
#
loop_
_entity_poly.entity_id
_entity_poly.type
_entity_poly.pdbx_seq_one_letter_code
_entity_poly.pdbx_strand_id
1 'polypeptide(L)'
;PALHRGARAGNAAADIMAAEMGGEGRHVVSFATDECLQRSGDDRGAFVESKPCDKSNKRQKWIFLSSKHRLATPKSQGGFCMDAGGQFVHTWDCLEGADAQHWEYEATKRQIRNSVGYCLEANTAQGKVGMLPCSNRDEIQMWSFGLGPAEAKVPRTTAAPTTTEAPTTSERIQEIQETTQKIMTTPKPETTPKPKKQHVSAARKPRVPAGFPSEAYQQLTLDHKFCLDAGGQKAHMWPCDPTNNNQQWLFDPSTKHWRSKGVKSKGVKCLDSDSPSLSEVCDNDSQAQKWAADSTGQIRSELKQRCLFAKLPNSNGTAVELKVCDPKLQDEIWKYMDVQAKESESSGTMDAIIVLTIPVFILALVFIALYVSCARKPTTAVQKKTSGPPTSVQKPLPPQITDPKPSAIRFCDPRPNSNQSHDVDVVAFGFPGREEPWDELSSASWLSNSFDIGADGMSLEAHGVKKSFRNAEAAFQALKFWPVAQEFCLLSGEEAKQKSQQLNGTEDFDFSGYGCKWDGMMAVLSTKFKSGSKLDRALEKTGDAFLLYHTSEKGDQPWSDNSDGLGSNWLGMQLMLLRDKRTGWRRWTSFIESSVDKATGNSLSGSDANSWQDAVRSARNAVEAELLRQQDDERESNHPLL
;
A
#
# COMPACT_ATOMS: atom_id res chain seq x y z
N PRO A 1 -16.47 -43.10 -36.27
CA PRO A 1 -16.23 -41.93 -35.41
C PRO A 1 -17.30 -41.82 -34.30
N ALA A 2 -17.24 -42.73 -33.33
CA ALA A 2 -18.00 -42.69 -32.09
C ALA A 2 -17.25 -43.62 -31.13
N LEU A 3 -16.31 -43.07 -30.37
CA LEU A 3 -15.66 -43.64 -29.17
C LEU A 3 -14.45 -42.77 -28.86
N HIS A 4 -14.66 -41.67 -28.13
CA HIS A 4 -13.65 -41.02 -27.26
C HIS A 4 -14.33 -39.87 -26.48
N ARG A 5 -15.34 -40.22 -25.69
CA ARG A 5 -15.76 -39.44 -24.50
C ARG A 5 -15.65 -40.42 -23.33
N GLY A 6 -14.51 -40.44 -22.66
CA GLY A 6 -14.31 -41.35 -21.52
C GLY A 6 -13.01 -41.13 -20.73
N ALA A 7 -11.97 -40.56 -21.31
CA ALA A 7 -10.65 -40.55 -20.65
C ALA A 7 -10.30 -39.30 -19.81
N ARG A 8 -11.15 -38.26 -19.74
CA ARG A 8 -10.80 -37.02 -19.01
C ARG A 8 -11.40 -36.88 -17.59
N ALA A 9 -12.40 -37.67 -17.23
CA ALA A 9 -13.02 -37.61 -15.90
C ALA A 9 -12.35 -38.54 -14.86
N GLY A 10 -11.52 -39.49 -15.30
CA GLY A 10 -10.91 -40.50 -14.41
C GLY A 10 -9.82 -39.96 -13.47
N ASN A 11 -9.04 -38.96 -13.89
CA ASN A 11 -7.89 -38.49 -13.11
C ASN A 11 -8.25 -37.55 -11.95
N ALA A 12 -9.31 -36.73 -12.09
CA ALA A 12 -9.68 -35.76 -11.06
C ALA A 12 -10.29 -36.42 -9.80
N ALA A 13 -11.13 -37.45 -9.99
CA ALA A 13 -11.69 -38.21 -8.88
C ALA A 13 -10.64 -39.10 -8.20
N ALA A 14 -9.68 -39.63 -8.96
CA ALA A 14 -8.55 -40.37 -8.43
C ALA A 14 -7.63 -39.48 -7.57
N ASP A 15 -7.31 -38.26 -8.01
CA ASP A 15 -6.47 -37.32 -7.25
C ASP A 15 -7.10 -36.93 -5.89
N ILE A 16 -8.43 -36.74 -5.83
CA ILE A 16 -9.16 -36.41 -4.59
C ILE A 16 -9.28 -37.63 -3.66
N MET A 17 -9.71 -38.79 -4.19
CA MET A 17 -9.78 -40.05 -3.42
C MET A 17 -8.42 -40.47 -2.86
N ALA A 18 -7.34 -40.20 -3.62
CA ALA A 18 -6.01 -40.53 -3.20
C ALA A 18 -5.50 -39.55 -2.12
N ALA A 19 -5.90 -38.28 -2.14
CA ALA A 19 -5.56 -37.31 -1.08
C ALA A 19 -6.17 -37.64 0.30
N GLU A 20 -7.27 -38.40 0.34
CA GLU A 20 -7.99 -38.77 1.57
C GLU A 20 -7.51 -40.07 2.24
N MET A 21 -6.92 -41.00 1.47
CA MET A 21 -6.56 -42.33 1.96
C MET A 21 -5.09 -42.45 2.36
N GLY A 22 -4.76 -42.07 3.59
CA GLY A 22 -3.49 -42.43 4.24
C GLY A 22 -3.08 -41.51 5.40
N GLY A 23 -2.92 -42.07 6.60
CA GLY A 23 -2.45 -41.34 7.78
C GLY A 23 -0.99 -40.85 7.70
N GLU A 24 -0.26 -41.18 6.64
CA GLU A 24 1.15 -40.82 6.43
C GLU A 24 1.36 -39.52 5.62
N GLY A 25 0.30 -38.96 5.02
CA GLY A 25 0.37 -37.75 4.19
C GLY A 25 1.10 -37.93 2.86
N ARG A 26 0.94 -36.96 1.96
CA ARG A 26 1.48 -36.98 0.59
C ARG A 26 2.23 -35.70 0.27
N HIS A 27 3.11 -35.82 -0.71
CA HIS A 27 3.77 -34.66 -1.30
C HIS A 27 2.78 -33.83 -2.13
N VAL A 28 2.82 -32.51 -1.95
CA VAL A 28 2.09 -31.55 -2.79
C VAL A 28 3.12 -30.87 -3.68
N VAL A 29 3.05 -31.13 -4.99
CA VAL A 29 4.11 -30.77 -5.94
C VAL A 29 3.65 -29.62 -6.83
N SER A 30 4.46 -28.58 -6.95
CA SER A 30 4.21 -27.47 -7.88
C SER A 30 4.49 -27.89 -9.32
N PHE A 31 3.60 -27.52 -10.25
CA PHE A 31 3.81 -27.77 -11.68
C PHE A 31 4.88 -26.88 -12.31
N ALA A 32 5.07 -25.66 -11.80
CA ALA A 32 6.03 -24.72 -12.38
C ALA A 32 7.48 -25.05 -12.02
N THR A 33 7.70 -25.56 -10.80
CA THR A 33 9.05 -25.72 -10.24
C THR A 33 9.45 -27.17 -9.99
N ASP A 34 8.51 -28.12 -10.09
CA ASP A 34 8.70 -29.51 -9.68
C ASP A 34 9.12 -29.69 -8.21
N GLU A 35 8.94 -28.64 -7.39
CA GLU A 35 9.24 -28.64 -5.97
C GLU A 35 8.03 -29.04 -5.13
N CYS A 36 8.31 -29.58 -3.95
CA CYS A 36 7.33 -30.01 -2.98
C CYS A 36 7.10 -28.94 -1.92
N LEU A 37 5.84 -28.80 -1.56
CA LEU A 37 5.41 -27.96 -0.46
C LEU A 37 5.93 -28.55 0.86
N GLN A 38 6.71 -27.77 1.58
CA GLN A 38 7.44 -28.14 2.76
C GLN A 38 7.12 -27.18 3.89
N ARG A 39 7.05 -27.68 5.13
CA ARG A 39 7.09 -26.83 6.33
C ARG A 39 8.54 -26.64 6.79
N SER A 40 8.89 -25.41 7.14
CA SER A 40 10.25 -25.02 7.58
C SER A 40 10.68 -25.68 8.90
N GLY A 41 9.74 -25.99 9.79
CA GLY A 41 9.93 -26.63 11.10
C GLY A 41 8.83 -27.65 11.44
N ASP A 42 9.02 -28.41 12.53
CA ASP A 42 8.09 -29.42 13.08
C ASP A 42 7.09 -28.87 14.12
N ASP A 43 7.22 -27.58 14.41
CA ASP A 43 6.51 -26.83 15.41
C ASP A 43 5.31 -26.06 14.85
N ARG A 44 4.42 -25.65 15.76
CA ARG A 44 3.33 -24.71 15.47
C ARG A 44 3.93 -23.38 15.03
N GLY A 45 3.42 -22.80 13.94
CA GLY A 45 3.92 -21.54 13.39
C GLY A 45 4.93 -21.71 12.26
N ALA A 46 5.36 -22.94 11.94
CA ALA A 46 6.30 -23.18 10.87
C ALA A 46 5.77 -22.66 9.52
N PHE A 47 6.55 -21.82 8.85
CA PHE A 47 6.22 -21.30 7.52
C PHE A 47 6.17 -22.42 6.49
N VAL A 48 5.32 -22.22 5.49
CA VAL A 48 5.21 -23.09 4.32
C VAL A 48 6.07 -22.54 3.19
N GLU A 49 6.87 -23.42 2.59
CA GLU A 49 7.87 -23.15 1.57
C GLU A 49 7.80 -24.15 0.43
N SER A 50 8.39 -23.80 -0.71
CA SER A 50 8.58 -24.70 -1.85
C SER A 50 10.04 -25.16 -1.84
N LYS A 51 10.29 -26.47 -1.83
CA LYS A 51 11.64 -27.06 -1.77
C LYS A 51 11.73 -28.31 -2.64
N PRO A 52 12.94 -28.71 -3.10
CA PRO A 52 13.10 -29.95 -3.85
C PRO A 52 12.47 -31.16 -3.16
N CYS A 53 11.74 -31.97 -3.93
CA CYS A 53 11.01 -33.11 -3.40
C CYS A 53 11.94 -34.21 -2.84
N ASP A 54 11.73 -34.58 -1.59
CA ASP A 54 12.41 -35.69 -0.91
C ASP A 54 11.38 -36.66 -0.33
N LYS A 55 11.38 -37.91 -0.84
CA LYS A 55 10.45 -38.97 -0.44
C LYS A 55 10.53 -39.30 1.05
N SER A 56 11.72 -39.17 1.65
CA SER A 56 11.99 -39.47 3.05
C SER A 56 11.66 -38.30 3.99
N ASN A 57 11.54 -37.09 3.45
CA ASN A 57 11.30 -35.89 4.24
C ASN A 57 9.84 -35.83 4.72
N LYS A 58 9.69 -36.06 6.02
CA LYS A 58 8.41 -36.00 6.74
C LYS A 58 7.75 -34.62 6.66
N ARG A 59 8.53 -33.53 6.56
CA ARG A 59 8.03 -32.15 6.46
C ARG A 59 7.37 -31.81 5.12
N GLN A 60 7.45 -32.71 4.14
CA GLN A 60 6.82 -32.52 2.84
C GLN A 60 5.52 -33.31 2.71
N LYS A 61 5.00 -33.85 3.82
CA LYS A 61 3.79 -34.68 3.86
C LYS A 61 2.60 -33.85 4.33
N TRP A 62 1.56 -33.83 3.50
CA TRP A 62 0.30 -33.12 3.73
C TRP A 62 -0.89 -34.04 3.50
N ILE A 63 -1.93 -33.86 4.29
CA ILE A 63 -3.22 -34.56 4.20
C ILE A 63 -4.26 -33.51 3.83
N PHE A 64 -4.99 -33.73 2.74
CA PHE A 64 -6.13 -32.91 2.40
C PHE A 64 -7.39 -33.50 3.02
N LEU A 65 -7.96 -32.78 3.98
CA LEU A 65 -9.20 -33.15 4.66
C LEU A 65 -10.37 -32.48 3.95
N SER A 66 -10.83 -33.07 2.85
CA SER A 66 -11.90 -32.53 1.99
C SER A 66 -13.18 -32.17 2.76
N SER A 67 -13.65 -33.06 3.65
CA SER A 67 -14.83 -32.86 4.49
C SER A 67 -14.71 -31.68 5.45
N LYS A 68 -13.48 -31.26 5.75
CA LYS A 68 -13.17 -30.12 6.61
C LYS A 68 -12.58 -28.93 5.85
N HIS A 69 -12.47 -29.03 4.53
CA HIS A 69 -11.83 -28.04 3.65
C HIS A 69 -10.50 -27.54 4.19
N ARG A 70 -9.55 -28.44 4.50
CA ARG A 70 -8.29 -28.10 5.18
C ARG A 70 -7.13 -28.92 4.65
N LEU A 71 -5.95 -28.31 4.53
CA LEU A 71 -4.68 -29.04 4.44
C LEU A 71 -4.08 -29.15 5.83
N ALA A 72 -3.69 -30.35 6.24
CA ALA A 72 -3.11 -30.61 7.55
C ALA A 72 -1.85 -31.49 7.44
N THR A 73 -1.00 -31.40 8.44
CA THR A 73 0.14 -32.32 8.61
C THR A 73 -0.34 -33.66 9.17
N PRO A 74 0.40 -34.77 8.95
CA PRO A 74 0.11 -36.06 9.59
C PRO A 74 0.03 -35.93 11.12
N LYS A 75 -0.90 -36.66 11.75
CA LYS A 75 -1.03 -36.65 13.24
C LYS A 75 0.24 -37.08 13.96
N SER A 76 1.05 -37.94 13.35
CA SER A 76 2.37 -38.32 13.87
C SER A 76 3.39 -37.17 13.89
N GLN A 77 3.03 -36.02 13.34
CA GLN A 77 3.86 -34.81 13.22
C GLN A 77 3.17 -33.57 13.83
N GLY A 78 2.30 -33.77 14.84
CA GLY A 78 1.59 -32.68 15.53
C GLY A 78 0.19 -32.40 15.00
N GLY A 79 -0.08 -32.66 13.71
CA GLY A 79 -1.44 -32.55 13.16
C GLY A 79 -1.92 -31.10 12.95
N PHE A 80 -1.01 -30.17 12.73
CA PHE A 80 -1.29 -28.75 12.45
C PHE A 80 -1.93 -28.53 11.07
N CYS A 81 -2.77 -27.50 10.95
CA CYS A 81 -3.45 -27.07 9.74
C CYS A 81 -2.68 -25.95 9.03
N MET A 82 -2.75 -25.91 7.70
CA MET A 82 -2.24 -24.81 6.90
C MET A 82 -3.11 -23.57 7.11
N ASP A 83 -2.49 -22.43 7.39
CA ASP A 83 -3.14 -21.19 7.82
C ASP A 83 -2.62 -19.99 7.01
N ALA A 84 -3.56 -19.20 6.48
CA ALA A 84 -3.33 -18.01 5.67
C ALA A 84 -3.50 -16.68 6.44
N GLY A 85 -3.74 -16.72 7.74
CA GLY A 85 -4.03 -15.56 8.59
C GLY A 85 -2.80 -14.76 9.02
N GLY A 86 -1.60 -15.29 8.79
CA GLY A 86 -0.32 -14.64 9.10
C GLY A 86 0.33 -13.94 7.90
N GLN A 87 1.50 -13.33 8.12
CA GLN A 87 2.30 -12.67 7.06
C GLN A 87 2.65 -13.60 5.90
N PHE A 88 2.84 -14.90 6.20
CA PHE A 88 3.04 -15.96 5.22
C PHE A 88 2.10 -17.12 5.53
N VAL A 89 1.86 -17.96 4.53
CA VAL A 89 1.20 -19.25 4.77
C VAL A 89 2.08 -20.06 5.72
N HIS A 90 1.49 -20.53 6.82
CA HIS A 90 2.20 -21.23 7.88
C HIS A 90 1.35 -22.39 8.42
N THR A 91 1.86 -23.15 9.36
CA THR A 91 1.12 -24.20 10.06
C THR A 91 0.63 -23.69 11.42
N TRP A 92 -0.60 -23.99 11.78
CA TRP A 92 -1.19 -23.58 13.07
C TRP A 92 -2.09 -24.67 13.65
N ASP A 93 -2.53 -24.47 14.88
CA ASP A 93 -3.52 -25.36 15.49
C ASP A 93 -4.78 -25.41 14.62
N CYS A 94 -5.34 -26.59 14.40
CA CYS A 94 -6.55 -26.74 13.61
C CYS A 94 -7.77 -26.20 14.37
N LEU A 95 -8.29 -25.05 13.95
CA LEU A 95 -9.40 -24.36 14.60
C LEU A 95 -10.70 -24.56 13.80
N GLU A 96 -11.79 -24.95 14.46
CA GLU A 96 -13.10 -25.08 13.81
C GLU A 96 -13.66 -23.70 13.44
N GLY A 97 -14.14 -23.56 12.20
CA GLY A 97 -14.70 -22.29 11.69
C GLY A 97 -13.67 -21.20 11.37
N ALA A 98 -12.38 -21.50 11.34
CA ALA A 98 -11.36 -20.53 10.95
C ALA A 98 -11.28 -20.38 9.41
N ASP A 99 -11.79 -19.27 8.89
CA ASP A 99 -11.77 -18.95 7.45
C ASP A 99 -10.36 -18.95 6.86
N ALA A 100 -9.37 -18.53 7.66
CA ALA A 100 -7.95 -18.51 7.29
C ALA A 100 -7.34 -19.91 7.09
N GLN A 101 -7.98 -20.97 7.60
CA GLN A 101 -7.54 -22.36 7.44
C GLN A 101 -8.35 -23.11 6.39
N HIS A 102 -9.33 -22.45 5.77
CA HIS A 102 -10.19 -23.08 4.78
C HIS A 102 -9.47 -23.11 3.43
N TRP A 103 -9.17 -24.32 2.97
CA TRP A 103 -8.53 -24.62 1.69
C TRP A 103 -9.34 -25.64 0.90
N GLU A 104 -9.55 -25.34 -0.37
CA GLU A 104 -10.23 -26.18 -1.34
C GLU A 104 -9.28 -26.53 -2.47
N TYR A 105 -9.18 -27.82 -2.78
CA TYR A 105 -8.44 -28.28 -3.95
C TYR A 105 -9.40 -28.55 -5.11
N GLU A 106 -9.26 -27.78 -6.19
CA GLU A 106 -10.02 -27.96 -7.41
C GLU A 106 -9.20 -28.77 -8.43
N ALA A 107 -9.42 -30.09 -8.47
CA ALA A 107 -8.62 -31.03 -9.26
C ALA A 107 -8.64 -30.76 -10.78
N THR A 108 -9.71 -30.19 -11.32
CA THR A 108 -9.82 -29.83 -12.75
C THR A 108 -8.91 -28.66 -13.13
N LYS A 109 -8.70 -27.72 -12.21
CA LYS A 109 -7.82 -26.56 -12.36
C LYS A 109 -6.46 -26.76 -11.71
N ARG A 110 -6.30 -27.83 -10.92
CA ARG A 110 -5.12 -28.15 -10.11
C ARG A 110 -4.76 -27.05 -9.13
N GLN A 111 -5.74 -26.32 -8.62
CA GLN A 111 -5.51 -25.16 -7.75
C GLN A 111 -5.90 -25.47 -6.32
N ILE A 112 -5.13 -24.92 -5.37
CA ILE A 112 -5.48 -24.90 -3.95
C ILE A 112 -5.93 -23.47 -3.63
N ARG A 113 -7.22 -23.30 -3.29
CA ARG A 113 -7.88 -22.00 -3.12
C ARG A 113 -8.35 -21.83 -1.69
N ASN A 114 -8.24 -20.62 -1.14
CA ASN A 114 -8.77 -20.31 0.19
C ASN A 114 -10.22 -19.79 0.13
N SER A 115 -10.87 -19.69 1.29
CA SER A 115 -12.25 -19.16 1.46
C SER A 115 -12.47 -17.76 0.87
N VAL A 116 -11.44 -16.90 0.94
CA VAL A 116 -11.48 -15.51 0.42
C VAL A 116 -11.16 -15.41 -1.08
N GLY A 117 -10.91 -16.55 -1.74
CA GLY A 117 -10.89 -16.67 -3.18
C GLY A 117 -9.53 -16.54 -3.87
N TYR A 118 -8.44 -16.56 -3.11
CA TYR A 118 -7.06 -16.55 -3.59
C TYR A 118 -6.52 -17.98 -3.74
N CYS A 119 -5.60 -18.17 -4.69
CA CYS A 119 -4.94 -19.43 -4.95
C CYS A 119 -3.51 -19.42 -4.40
N LEU A 120 -3.11 -20.56 -3.86
CA LEU A 120 -1.76 -20.81 -3.37
C LEU A 120 -0.77 -20.79 -4.54
N GLU A 121 0.35 -20.10 -4.37
CA GLU A 121 1.36 -19.88 -5.39
C GLU A 121 2.74 -20.36 -4.91
N ALA A 122 3.45 -21.10 -5.76
CA ALA A 122 4.87 -21.39 -5.58
C ALA A 122 5.68 -20.14 -5.91
N ASN A 123 6.24 -19.49 -4.89
CA ASN A 123 7.06 -18.29 -5.07
C ASN A 123 8.55 -18.66 -5.03
N THR A 124 9.21 -18.50 -6.18
CA THR A 124 10.61 -18.87 -6.44
C THR A 124 11.62 -17.80 -6.02
N ALA A 125 11.19 -16.58 -5.68
CA ALA A 125 12.07 -15.47 -5.34
C ALA A 125 12.43 -15.40 -3.85
N GLN A 126 11.55 -15.89 -2.96
CA GLN A 126 11.72 -15.83 -1.50
C GLN A 126 11.73 -17.21 -0.82
N GLY A 127 11.45 -18.29 -1.56
CA GLY A 127 11.41 -19.67 -1.05
C GLY A 127 10.16 -20.02 -0.24
N LYS A 128 9.34 -19.05 0.19
CA LYS A 128 8.07 -19.26 0.91
C LYS A 128 6.89 -19.24 -0.06
N VAL A 129 5.84 -20.01 0.18
CA VAL A 129 4.65 -20.00 -0.70
C VAL A 129 3.79 -18.74 -0.46
N GLY A 130 3.19 -18.24 -1.53
CA GLY A 130 2.37 -17.03 -1.52
C GLY A 130 0.89 -17.31 -1.83
N MET A 131 0.10 -16.24 -1.89
CA MET A 131 -1.29 -16.27 -2.35
C MET A 131 -1.53 -15.15 -3.35
N LEU A 132 -2.05 -15.51 -4.51
CA LEU A 132 -2.41 -14.58 -5.58
C LEU A 132 -3.85 -14.83 -6.05
N PRO A 133 -4.46 -13.88 -6.76
CA PRO A 133 -5.73 -14.13 -7.42
C PRO A 133 -5.62 -15.38 -8.31
N CYS A 134 -6.62 -16.26 -8.23
CA CYS A 134 -6.62 -17.51 -8.99
C CYS A 134 -6.57 -17.28 -10.51
N SER A 135 -5.64 -17.97 -11.16
CA SER A 135 -5.40 -17.91 -12.60
C SER A 135 -5.23 -19.31 -13.19
N ASN A 136 -6.08 -19.67 -14.15
CA ASN A 136 -6.06 -20.99 -14.79
C ASN A 136 -4.92 -21.13 -15.82
N ARG A 137 -4.09 -20.09 -15.98
CA ARG A 137 -2.97 -20.05 -16.93
C ARG A 137 -1.61 -20.08 -16.24
N ASP A 138 -1.57 -19.76 -14.94
CA ASP A 138 -0.31 -19.62 -14.21
C ASP A 138 0.06 -20.96 -13.57
N GLU A 139 1.07 -21.62 -14.15
CA GLU A 139 1.54 -22.93 -13.68
C GLU A 139 2.10 -22.87 -12.24
N ILE A 140 2.51 -21.68 -11.78
CA ILE A 140 2.97 -21.45 -10.39
C ILE A 140 1.83 -21.59 -9.36
N GLN A 141 0.57 -21.55 -9.79
CA GLN A 141 -0.60 -21.79 -8.93
C GLN A 141 -1.18 -23.21 -9.08
N MET A 142 -0.51 -24.07 -9.86
CA MET A 142 -0.95 -25.44 -10.11
C MET A 142 -0.17 -26.43 -9.26
N TRP A 143 -0.89 -27.36 -8.62
CA TRP A 143 -0.38 -28.32 -7.64
C TRP A 143 -0.91 -29.73 -7.92
N SER A 144 -0.10 -30.76 -7.67
CA SER A 144 -0.53 -32.17 -7.67
C SER A 144 -0.28 -32.83 -6.32
N PHE A 145 -1.12 -33.80 -5.96
CA PHE A 145 -0.93 -34.64 -4.79
C PHE A 145 -0.25 -35.95 -5.19
N GLY A 146 1.07 -36.04 -5.00
CA GLY A 146 1.79 -37.32 -4.98
C GLY A 146 2.11 -38.00 -6.32
N LEU A 147 2.08 -37.30 -7.46
CA LEU A 147 2.58 -37.82 -8.75
C LEU A 147 3.51 -36.78 -9.38
N GLY A 148 4.82 -37.02 -9.34
CA GLY A 148 5.80 -36.17 -10.02
C GLY A 148 5.73 -36.29 -11.55
N PRO A 149 6.41 -35.41 -12.32
CA PRO A 149 6.32 -35.33 -13.78
C PRO A 149 6.87 -36.54 -14.56
N ALA A 150 7.42 -37.55 -13.88
CA ALA A 150 8.12 -38.67 -14.50
C ALA A 150 7.23 -39.62 -15.32
N GLU A 151 5.89 -39.50 -15.26
CA GLU A 151 4.97 -40.33 -16.07
C GLU A 151 4.11 -39.53 -17.07
N ALA A 152 4.25 -38.20 -17.15
CA ALA A 152 3.47 -37.36 -18.06
C ALA A 152 4.26 -36.81 -19.26
N LYS A 153 5.59 -36.93 -19.27
CA LYS A 153 6.43 -36.57 -20.44
C LYS A 153 6.84 -37.83 -21.20
N VAL A 154 6.10 -38.15 -22.26
CA VAL A 154 6.61 -39.03 -23.32
C VAL A 154 7.91 -38.39 -23.86
N PRO A 155 9.05 -39.09 -23.90
CA PRO A 155 10.33 -38.49 -24.25
C PRO A 155 10.37 -38.05 -25.72
N ARG A 156 10.71 -36.79 -25.98
CA ARG A 156 11.11 -36.32 -27.31
C ARG A 156 12.62 -36.49 -27.42
N THR A 157 13.05 -37.63 -27.96
CA THR A 157 14.46 -37.95 -28.18
C THR A 157 15.04 -37.01 -29.24
N THR A 158 16.12 -36.31 -28.88
CA THR A 158 17.02 -35.60 -29.79
C THR A 158 17.98 -36.59 -30.44
N ALA A 159 17.91 -36.73 -31.77
CA ALA A 159 19.03 -37.17 -32.58
C ALA A 159 18.90 -36.58 -34.00
N ALA A 160 19.91 -35.84 -34.44
CA ALA A 160 20.16 -35.62 -35.86
C ALA A 160 20.77 -36.88 -36.46
N PRO A 161 20.50 -37.20 -37.73
CA PRO A 161 21.60 -37.11 -38.70
C PRO A 161 21.18 -36.64 -40.11
N THR A 162 22.09 -35.89 -40.73
CA THR A 162 22.73 -36.09 -42.05
C THR A 162 21.89 -36.45 -43.29
N THR A 163 22.15 -35.64 -44.33
CA THR A 163 21.92 -35.79 -45.78
C THR A 163 21.66 -37.21 -46.31
N THR A 164 20.72 -37.36 -47.25
CA THR A 164 20.92 -37.57 -48.71
C THR A 164 19.61 -38.01 -49.40
N GLU A 165 19.37 -37.46 -50.59
CA GLU A 165 18.51 -37.90 -51.72
C GLU A 165 16.97 -38.06 -51.61
N ALA A 166 16.31 -37.41 -52.57
CA ALA A 166 14.91 -37.61 -52.95
C ALA A 166 14.71 -38.90 -53.76
N PRO A 167 13.47 -39.40 -53.80
CA PRO A 167 12.89 -39.69 -55.11
C PRO A 167 11.49 -39.09 -55.30
N THR A 168 11.23 -38.89 -56.57
CA THR A 168 10.10 -38.24 -57.25
C THR A 168 8.75 -38.96 -57.14
N THR A 169 7.73 -38.11 -57.09
CA THR A 169 6.44 -38.13 -57.81
C THR A 169 5.55 -39.38 -57.82
N SER A 170 4.26 -39.09 -57.65
CA SER A 170 3.13 -39.79 -58.29
C SER A 170 2.76 -41.16 -57.73
N GLU A 171 1.76 -41.16 -56.84
CA GLU A 171 0.61 -42.10 -56.82
C GLU A 171 -0.04 -42.12 -55.44
N ARG A 172 -0.75 -41.05 -55.09
CA ARG A 172 -1.89 -41.14 -54.15
C ARG A 172 -2.83 -39.93 -54.21
N ILE A 173 -3.03 -39.38 -55.40
CA ILE A 173 -4.13 -38.47 -55.70
C ILE A 173 -5.08 -39.22 -56.62
N GLN A 174 -5.90 -40.11 -56.05
CA GLN A 174 -7.04 -40.69 -56.78
C GLN A 174 -8.09 -41.35 -55.88
N GLU A 175 -8.41 -40.80 -54.70
CA GLU A 175 -9.56 -41.33 -53.94
C GLU A 175 -10.31 -40.35 -53.03
N ILE A 176 -10.07 -39.04 -53.13
CA ILE A 176 -10.90 -38.03 -52.42
C ILE A 176 -11.18 -36.83 -53.34
N GLN A 177 -11.67 -37.12 -54.55
CA GLN A 177 -12.21 -36.10 -55.47
C GLN A 177 -13.72 -36.20 -55.71
N GLU A 178 -14.46 -37.07 -55.00
CA GLU A 178 -15.89 -37.29 -55.27
C GLU A 178 -16.90 -36.70 -54.26
N THR A 179 -16.51 -35.81 -53.34
CA THR A 179 -17.49 -35.30 -52.34
C THR A 179 -17.50 -33.79 -52.14
N THR A 180 -16.97 -33.00 -53.08
CA THR A 180 -17.13 -31.54 -53.04
C THR A 180 -17.61 -30.99 -54.38
N GLN A 181 -18.73 -31.51 -54.87
CA GLN A 181 -19.46 -30.95 -56.02
C GLN A 181 -20.97 -30.86 -55.72
N LYS A 182 -21.31 -29.96 -54.79
CA LYS A 182 -22.63 -29.33 -54.55
C LYS A 182 -22.44 -28.52 -53.25
N ILE A 183 -22.38 -27.19 -53.22
CA ILE A 183 -23.26 -26.18 -53.79
C ILE A 183 -22.49 -24.85 -53.72
N MET A 184 -22.07 -24.29 -54.86
CA MET A 184 -22.02 -22.84 -55.09
C MET A 184 -22.03 -22.63 -56.61
N THR A 185 -23.18 -22.25 -57.16
CA THR A 185 -23.27 -21.60 -58.46
C THR A 185 -23.46 -20.11 -58.25
N THR A 186 -22.41 -19.36 -58.58
CA THR A 186 -22.40 -17.93 -58.94
C THR A 186 -23.17 -17.69 -60.26
N PRO A 187 -23.44 -16.44 -60.72
CA PRO A 187 -22.44 -15.66 -61.49
C PRO A 187 -22.46 -14.13 -61.19
N LYS A 188 -21.31 -13.46 -61.03
CA LYS A 188 -20.33 -12.89 -62.02
C LYS A 188 -20.70 -11.45 -62.49
N PRO A 189 -19.72 -10.53 -62.65
CA PRO A 189 -19.94 -9.08 -62.73
C PRO A 189 -19.81 -8.50 -64.15
N GLU A 190 -20.35 -7.30 -64.34
CA GLU A 190 -20.06 -6.44 -65.51
C GLU A 190 -20.02 -4.94 -65.13
N THR A 191 -18.88 -4.33 -65.49
CA THR A 191 -18.62 -2.97 -66.03
C THR A 191 -19.28 -1.70 -65.44
N THR A 192 -18.39 -0.72 -65.21
CA THR A 192 -18.55 0.70 -64.79
C THR A 192 -19.39 1.57 -65.77
N PRO A 193 -20.02 2.69 -65.33
CA PRO A 193 -19.33 4.00 -65.27
C PRO A 193 -19.74 4.97 -64.12
N LYS A 194 -18.80 5.82 -63.67
CA LYS A 194 -19.08 7.10 -62.96
C LYS A 194 -20.03 7.96 -63.82
N PRO A 195 -20.93 8.84 -63.30
CA PRO A 195 -20.52 10.01 -62.51
C PRO A 195 -21.57 10.70 -61.58
N LYS A 196 -21.10 11.79 -60.94
CA LYS A 196 -21.79 13.00 -60.44
C LYS A 196 -22.22 13.10 -58.97
N LYS A 197 -21.75 14.23 -58.41
CA LYS A 197 -22.02 14.87 -57.13
C LYS A 197 -23.52 15.06 -56.87
N GLN A 198 -23.99 14.88 -55.63
CA GLN A 198 -24.79 15.88 -54.92
C GLN A 198 -25.14 15.52 -53.46
N HIS A 199 -25.10 16.57 -52.63
CA HIS A 199 -25.72 16.79 -51.32
C HIS A 199 -25.30 15.95 -50.11
N VAL A 200 -24.30 16.48 -49.42
CA VAL A 200 -24.09 16.36 -47.97
C VAL A 200 -25.39 16.77 -47.26
N SER A 201 -26.05 15.80 -46.61
CA SER A 201 -27.00 16.06 -45.54
C SER A 201 -26.36 15.57 -44.24
N ALA A 202 -26.35 16.48 -43.26
CA ALA A 202 -25.68 16.32 -41.98
C ALA A 202 -26.13 15.03 -41.29
N ALA A 203 -25.18 14.11 -41.08
CA ALA A 203 -25.37 12.97 -40.20
C ALA A 203 -25.62 13.51 -38.78
N ARG A 204 -26.85 13.30 -38.29
CA ARG A 204 -27.22 13.50 -36.90
C ARG A 204 -26.17 12.80 -36.02
N LYS A 205 -25.52 13.56 -35.13
CA LYS A 205 -24.65 13.02 -34.08
C LYS A 205 -25.38 11.87 -33.37
N PRO A 206 -24.72 10.73 -33.11
CA PRO A 206 -25.30 9.66 -32.32
C PRO A 206 -25.67 10.22 -30.93
N ARG A 207 -26.89 9.95 -30.51
CA ARG A 207 -27.46 10.41 -29.23
C ARG A 207 -26.75 9.67 -28.11
N VAL A 208 -25.98 10.39 -27.30
CA VAL A 208 -25.30 9.89 -26.09
C VAL A 208 -26.37 9.44 -25.07
N PRO A 209 -26.22 8.27 -24.41
CA PRO A 209 -27.09 7.87 -23.31
C PRO A 209 -27.03 8.91 -22.17
N ALA A 210 -28.19 9.22 -21.58
CA ALA A 210 -28.29 10.20 -20.50
C ALA A 210 -27.41 9.79 -19.30
N GLY A 211 -26.36 10.57 -19.03
CA GLY A 211 -25.47 10.35 -17.88
C GLY A 211 -24.06 10.92 -18.02
N PHE A 212 -23.57 11.22 -19.22
CA PHE A 212 -22.19 11.66 -19.45
C PHE A 212 -22.11 13.01 -20.18
N PRO A 213 -21.67 14.09 -19.52
CA PRO A 213 -21.29 15.32 -20.21
C PRO A 213 -19.92 15.11 -20.88
N SER A 214 -19.89 14.91 -22.19
CA SER A 214 -18.64 14.69 -22.95
C SER A 214 -17.85 15.98 -23.25
N GLU A 215 -18.24 17.12 -22.67
CA GLU A 215 -17.72 18.44 -23.06
C GLU A 215 -16.92 19.15 -21.95
N ALA A 216 -16.81 18.57 -20.75
CA ALA A 216 -16.10 19.16 -19.62
C ALA A 216 -15.26 18.14 -18.84
N TYR A 217 -14.13 18.59 -18.30
CA TYR A 217 -13.34 17.79 -17.36
C TYR A 217 -14.08 17.66 -16.02
N GLN A 218 -14.11 16.44 -15.49
CA GLN A 218 -14.78 16.08 -14.23
C GLN A 218 -13.82 15.33 -13.32
N GLN A 219 -14.10 15.31 -12.02
CA GLN A 219 -13.44 14.37 -11.12
C GLN A 219 -14.26 13.09 -10.98
N LEU A 220 -13.59 11.94 -10.97
CA LEU A 220 -14.20 10.62 -10.78
C LEU A 220 -14.04 10.19 -9.33
N THR A 221 -15.14 9.92 -8.64
CA THR A 221 -15.15 9.59 -7.20
C THR A 221 -16.11 8.43 -6.88
N LEU A 222 -15.93 7.80 -5.71
CA LEU A 222 -16.88 6.81 -5.18
C LEU A 222 -17.70 7.41 -4.00
N ASP A 223 -17.09 8.28 -3.19
CA ASP A 223 -17.65 8.83 -1.95
C ASP A 223 -17.68 10.38 -1.86
N HIS A 224 -17.22 11.08 -2.91
CA HIS A 224 -17.01 12.55 -3.01
C HIS A 224 -15.82 13.12 -2.25
N LYS A 225 -15.10 12.31 -1.45
CA LYS A 225 -13.90 12.76 -0.72
C LYS A 225 -12.62 12.35 -1.43
N PHE A 226 -12.66 11.21 -2.13
CA PHE A 226 -11.53 10.66 -2.85
C PHE A 226 -11.79 10.52 -4.34
N CYS A 227 -10.83 10.94 -5.14
CA CYS A 227 -10.91 11.01 -6.58
C CYS A 227 -9.84 10.14 -7.24
N LEU A 228 -10.16 9.62 -8.43
CA LEU A 228 -9.22 8.90 -9.27
C LEU A 228 -8.08 9.84 -9.72
N ASP A 229 -6.85 9.48 -9.41
CA ASP A 229 -5.66 10.29 -9.67
C ASP A 229 -4.65 9.52 -10.56
N ALA A 230 -4.21 10.14 -11.66
CA ALA A 230 -3.21 9.60 -12.60
C ALA A 230 -1.78 10.09 -12.36
N GLY A 231 -1.54 10.84 -11.29
CA GLY A 231 -0.27 11.52 -10.97
C GLY A 231 0.80 10.62 -10.36
N GLY A 232 0.41 9.42 -9.89
CA GLY A 232 1.29 8.42 -9.30
C GLY A 232 1.90 7.44 -10.33
N GLN A 233 2.65 6.45 -9.82
CA GLN A 233 3.16 5.34 -10.65
C GLN A 233 2.05 4.38 -11.12
N LYS A 234 0.89 4.41 -10.46
CA LYS A 234 -0.34 3.71 -10.82
C LYS A 234 -1.53 4.63 -10.55
N ALA A 235 -2.62 4.46 -11.32
CA ALA A 235 -3.89 5.10 -11.04
C ALA A 235 -4.40 4.67 -9.65
N HIS A 236 -4.70 5.64 -8.80
CA HIS A 236 -5.01 5.41 -7.40
C HIS A 236 -6.08 6.40 -6.90
N MET A 237 -6.62 6.15 -5.70
CA MET A 237 -7.55 7.04 -5.01
C MET A 237 -6.76 8.08 -4.20
N TRP A 238 -7.12 9.35 -4.33
CA TRP A 238 -6.47 10.44 -3.61
C TRP A 238 -7.51 11.48 -3.19
N PRO A 239 -7.32 12.27 -2.11
CA PRO A 239 -8.23 13.33 -1.76
C PRO A 239 -8.56 14.23 -2.96
N CYS A 240 -9.85 14.50 -3.15
CA CYS A 240 -10.35 15.27 -4.27
C CYS A 240 -9.86 16.73 -4.19
N ASP A 241 -9.13 17.17 -5.20
CA ASP A 241 -8.67 18.54 -5.40
C ASP A 241 -9.09 19.02 -6.81
N PRO A 242 -10.06 19.94 -6.93
CA PRO A 242 -10.55 20.41 -8.22
C PRO A 242 -9.51 21.19 -9.02
N THR A 243 -8.39 21.58 -8.40
CA THR A 243 -7.26 22.24 -9.08
C THR A 243 -6.21 21.24 -9.59
N ASN A 244 -6.23 20.00 -9.10
CA ASN A 244 -5.30 18.95 -9.54
C ASN A 244 -5.69 18.41 -10.91
N ASN A 245 -4.92 18.77 -11.94
CA ASN A 245 -5.17 18.33 -13.31
C ASN A 245 -5.05 16.79 -13.50
N ASN A 246 -4.37 16.07 -12.61
CA ASN A 246 -4.28 14.60 -12.70
C ASN A 246 -5.54 13.88 -12.18
N GLN A 247 -6.43 14.61 -11.50
CA GLN A 247 -7.73 14.11 -11.04
C GLN A 247 -8.88 14.54 -11.94
N GLN A 248 -8.58 15.32 -12.98
CA GLN A 248 -9.54 15.80 -13.94
C GLN A 248 -9.52 14.88 -15.16
N TRP A 249 -10.66 14.24 -15.42
CA TRP A 249 -10.83 13.26 -16.47
C TRP A 249 -11.88 13.74 -17.48
N LEU A 250 -11.60 13.50 -18.74
CA LEU A 250 -12.52 13.74 -19.85
C LEU A 250 -12.78 12.42 -20.56
N PHE A 251 -14.05 12.04 -20.65
CA PHE A 251 -14.46 10.91 -21.48
C PHE A 251 -14.76 11.38 -22.90
N ASP A 252 -14.03 10.84 -23.88
CA ASP A 252 -14.31 11.05 -25.29
C ASP A 252 -15.15 9.88 -25.84
N PRO A 253 -16.45 10.07 -26.13
CA PRO A 253 -17.33 9.00 -26.59
C PRO A 253 -17.01 8.52 -28.02
N SER A 254 -16.26 9.29 -28.82
CA SER A 254 -15.88 8.88 -30.18
C SER A 254 -14.71 7.90 -30.18
N THR A 255 -13.74 8.10 -29.28
CA THR A 255 -12.58 7.22 -29.09
C THR A 255 -12.77 6.22 -27.94
N LYS A 256 -13.77 6.43 -27.08
CA LYS A 256 -14.06 5.69 -25.84
C LYS A 256 -12.92 5.75 -24.82
N HIS A 257 -12.20 6.87 -24.78
CA HIS A 257 -11.05 7.04 -23.88
C HIS A 257 -11.41 7.89 -22.66
N TRP A 258 -10.87 7.51 -21.51
CA TRP A 258 -10.77 8.38 -20.34
C TRP A 258 -9.40 9.06 -20.35
N ARG A 259 -9.39 10.37 -20.62
CA ARG A 259 -8.17 11.18 -20.74
C ARG A 259 -8.00 12.05 -19.49
N SER A 260 -6.86 11.96 -18.83
CA SER A 260 -6.50 12.92 -17.79
C SER A 260 -6.26 14.29 -18.41
N LYS A 261 -6.56 15.39 -17.71
CA LYS A 261 -6.17 16.74 -18.16
C LYS A 261 -4.65 16.90 -18.19
N GLY A 262 -3.97 16.24 -17.25
CA GLY A 262 -2.51 16.17 -17.18
C GLY A 262 -1.84 17.52 -16.89
N VAL A 263 -0.53 17.49 -16.69
CA VAL A 263 0.30 18.70 -16.55
C VAL A 263 1.18 18.81 -17.80
N LYS A 264 1.39 20.02 -18.33
CA LYS A 264 2.12 20.25 -19.60
C LYS A 264 3.48 19.54 -19.71
N SER A 265 4.15 19.27 -18.58
CA SER A 265 5.45 18.59 -18.50
C SER A 265 5.39 17.06 -18.47
N LYS A 266 4.26 16.43 -18.11
CA LYS A 266 4.11 14.97 -17.99
C LYS A 266 3.19 14.35 -19.05
N GLY A 267 2.55 15.18 -19.87
CA GLY A 267 1.66 14.76 -20.95
C GLY A 267 0.27 14.32 -20.47
N VAL A 268 -0.63 14.14 -21.43
CA VAL A 268 -1.97 13.59 -21.22
C VAL A 268 -1.89 12.07 -21.20
N LYS A 269 -2.39 11.44 -20.14
CA LYS A 269 -2.50 9.98 -20.04
C LYS A 269 -3.93 9.52 -20.29
N CYS A 270 -4.06 8.31 -20.83
CA CYS A 270 -5.31 7.59 -20.98
C CYS A 270 -5.36 6.45 -19.96
N LEU A 271 -6.55 6.20 -19.41
CA LEU A 271 -6.77 5.00 -18.60
C LEU A 271 -6.54 3.76 -19.47
N ASP A 272 -5.72 2.83 -19.01
CA ASP A 272 -5.27 1.67 -19.80
C ASP A 272 -5.47 0.39 -19.01
N SER A 273 -6.23 -0.56 -19.54
CA SER A 273 -6.57 -1.79 -18.82
C SER A 273 -5.48 -2.86 -18.84
N ASP A 274 -4.44 -2.71 -19.68
CA ASP A 274 -3.35 -3.66 -19.82
C ASP A 274 -2.01 -3.17 -19.26
N SER A 275 -1.92 -1.88 -18.96
CA SER A 275 -0.77 -1.34 -18.22
C SER A 275 -0.80 -1.72 -16.73
N PRO A 276 0.36 -2.10 -16.14
CA PRO A 276 0.50 -2.29 -14.69
C PRO A 276 0.12 -1.04 -13.87
N SER A 277 0.31 0.15 -14.45
CA SER A 277 -0.03 1.44 -13.85
C SER A 277 -1.50 1.85 -14.05
N LEU A 278 -2.28 1.08 -14.80
CA LEU A 278 -3.61 1.44 -15.30
C LEU A 278 -3.69 2.79 -16.05
N SER A 279 -2.56 3.37 -16.47
CA SER A 279 -2.52 4.64 -17.18
C SER A 279 -1.34 4.71 -18.15
N GLU A 280 -1.56 5.05 -19.41
CA GLU A 280 -0.49 5.12 -20.41
C GLU A 280 -0.61 6.35 -21.30
N VAL A 281 0.39 6.55 -22.17
CA VAL A 281 0.29 7.50 -23.27
C VAL A 281 -0.92 7.14 -24.14
N CYS A 282 -1.74 8.14 -24.47
CA CYS A 282 -2.96 7.93 -25.24
C CYS A 282 -2.68 7.42 -26.66
N ASP A 283 -3.26 6.27 -27.01
CA ASP A 283 -3.20 5.63 -28.32
C ASP A 283 -4.62 5.26 -28.79
N ASN A 284 -5.08 5.90 -29.87
CA ASN A 284 -6.43 5.72 -30.42
C ASN A 284 -6.70 4.32 -30.98
N ASP A 285 -5.65 3.57 -31.33
CA ASP A 285 -5.78 2.21 -31.87
C ASP A 285 -5.80 1.15 -30.77
N SER A 286 -5.32 1.49 -29.56
CA SER A 286 -5.27 0.59 -28.41
C SER A 286 -6.66 0.19 -27.95
N GLN A 287 -6.96 -1.11 -28.00
CA GLN A 287 -8.18 -1.66 -27.41
C GLN A 287 -8.14 -1.64 -25.87
N ALA A 288 -6.94 -1.60 -25.28
CA ALA A 288 -6.77 -1.56 -23.82
C ALA A 288 -7.23 -0.21 -23.23
N GLN A 289 -7.26 0.85 -24.03
CA GLN A 289 -7.64 2.21 -23.62
C GLN A 289 -9.11 2.54 -23.90
N LYS A 290 -9.88 1.58 -24.43
CA LYS A 290 -11.30 1.74 -24.72
C LYS A 290 -12.14 1.27 -23.53
N TRP A 291 -13.05 2.12 -23.12
CA TRP A 291 -13.90 1.90 -21.96
C TRP A 291 -15.37 2.12 -22.30
N ALA A 292 -16.21 1.20 -21.84
CA ALA A 292 -17.64 1.38 -21.79
C ALA A 292 -18.00 1.95 -20.42
N ALA A 293 -18.67 3.10 -20.43
CA ALA A 293 -19.27 3.67 -19.24
C ALA A 293 -20.79 3.60 -19.44
N ASP A 294 -21.48 2.91 -18.55
CA ASP A 294 -22.93 2.70 -18.64
C ASP A 294 -23.69 3.54 -17.60
N SER A 295 -25.02 3.55 -17.69
CA SER A 295 -25.87 4.34 -16.80
C SER A 295 -25.85 3.86 -15.33
N THR A 296 -25.13 2.77 -15.02
CA THR A 296 -24.97 2.27 -13.64
C THR A 296 -23.78 2.91 -12.92
N GLY A 297 -22.95 3.68 -13.63
CA GLY A 297 -21.74 4.29 -13.07
C GLY A 297 -20.52 3.37 -13.09
N GLN A 298 -20.64 2.15 -13.62
CA GLN A 298 -19.49 1.27 -13.82
C GLN A 298 -18.64 1.72 -15.01
N ILE A 299 -17.32 1.72 -14.83
CA ILE A 299 -16.33 1.97 -15.90
C ILE A 299 -15.72 0.62 -16.28
N ARG A 300 -16.07 0.10 -17.45
CA ARG A 300 -15.72 -1.25 -17.92
C ARG A 300 -14.72 -1.21 -19.06
N SER A 301 -13.62 -1.95 -18.94
CA SER A 301 -12.63 -2.12 -20.02
C SER A 301 -13.24 -2.92 -21.17
N GLU A 302 -13.09 -2.44 -22.42
CA GLU A 302 -13.53 -3.19 -23.59
C GLU A 302 -12.65 -4.40 -23.89
N LEU A 303 -11.33 -4.31 -23.62
CA LEU A 303 -10.41 -5.42 -23.84
C LEU A 303 -10.60 -6.55 -22.82
N LYS A 304 -10.62 -6.20 -21.53
CA LYS A 304 -10.64 -7.21 -20.44
C LYS A 304 -12.05 -7.55 -19.97
N GLN A 305 -13.06 -6.77 -20.35
CA GLN A 305 -14.45 -6.93 -19.88
C GLN A 305 -14.57 -6.91 -18.34
N ARG A 306 -13.69 -6.13 -17.70
CA ARG A 306 -13.57 -5.95 -16.25
C ARG A 306 -13.86 -4.51 -15.85
N CYS A 307 -14.37 -4.31 -14.64
CA CYS A 307 -14.73 -2.99 -14.14
C CYS A 307 -13.64 -2.41 -13.25
N LEU A 308 -13.51 -1.09 -13.32
CA LEU A 308 -12.61 -0.30 -12.51
C LEU A 308 -13.09 -0.30 -11.05
N PHE A 309 -12.24 -0.77 -10.14
CA PHE A 309 -12.56 -1.03 -8.73
C PHE A 309 -11.49 -0.42 -7.80
N ALA A 310 -11.91 0.21 -6.71
CA ALA A 310 -11.00 0.68 -5.66
C ALA A 310 -11.11 -0.19 -4.40
N LYS A 311 -9.99 -0.78 -3.95
CA LYS A 311 -9.96 -1.73 -2.81
C LYS A 311 -10.31 -1.12 -1.45
N LEU A 312 -10.01 0.15 -1.28
CA LEU A 312 -10.26 0.98 -0.09
C LEU A 312 -10.50 2.42 -0.59
N PRO A 313 -11.71 2.76 -1.06
CA PRO A 313 -11.97 4.02 -1.75
C PRO A 313 -11.74 5.26 -0.88
N ASN A 314 -11.78 5.09 0.45
CA ASN A 314 -11.68 6.18 1.42
C ASN A 314 -10.28 6.30 2.03
N SER A 315 -9.24 5.86 1.31
CA SER A 315 -7.86 5.83 1.82
C SER A 315 -6.89 6.40 0.78
N ASN A 316 -5.94 7.23 1.24
CA ASN A 316 -4.97 7.89 0.38
C ASN A 316 -4.05 6.85 -0.28
N GLY A 317 -3.87 6.94 -1.60
CA GLY A 317 -2.90 6.12 -2.32
C GLY A 317 -3.40 4.72 -2.65
N THR A 318 -4.65 4.36 -2.31
CA THR A 318 -5.21 3.06 -2.64
C THR A 318 -5.20 2.85 -4.15
N ALA A 319 -4.50 1.81 -4.60
CA ALA A 319 -4.48 1.46 -6.01
C ALA A 319 -5.89 1.11 -6.52
N VAL A 320 -6.17 1.55 -7.74
CA VAL A 320 -7.34 1.09 -8.48
C VAL A 320 -6.96 -0.17 -9.27
N GLU A 321 -7.91 -1.07 -9.47
CA GLU A 321 -7.71 -2.40 -10.07
C GLU A 321 -8.87 -2.76 -11.01
N LEU A 322 -8.72 -3.87 -11.73
CA LEU A 322 -9.76 -4.41 -12.59
C LEU A 322 -10.37 -5.66 -11.95
N LYS A 323 -11.67 -5.60 -11.64
CA LYS A 323 -12.44 -6.70 -11.08
C LYS A 323 -13.56 -7.17 -12.00
N VAL A 324 -14.17 -8.30 -11.65
CA VAL A 324 -15.36 -8.74 -12.38
C VAL A 324 -16.46 -7.74 -12.05
N CYS A 325 -17.11 -7.18 -13.07
CA CYS A 325 -18.15 -6.18 -12.87
C CYS A 325 -19.29 -6.72 -12.01
N ASP A 326 -19.51 -6.12 -10.85
CA ASP A 326 -20.67 -6.38 -9.99
C ASP A 326 -21.38 -5.06 -9.66
N PRO A 327 -22.54 -4.78 -10.28
CA PRO A 327 -23.25 -3.52 -10.07
C PRO A 327 -23.84 -3.36 -8.66
N LYS A 328 -23.72 -4.37 -7.78
CA LYS A 328 -24.12 -4.28 -6.37
C LYS A 328 -23.01 -3.72 -5.47
N LEU A 329 -21.76 -3.71 -5.93
CA LEU A 329 -20.62 -3.21 -5.15
C LEU A 329 -20.51 -1.69 -5.31
N GLN A 330 -20.67 -0.97 -4.21
CA GLN A 330 -20.56 0.51 -4.20
C GLN A 330 -19.16 0.98 -4.63
N ASP A 331 -18.13 0.16 -4.43
CA ASP A 331 -16.74 0.48 -4.75
C ASP A 331 -16.39 0.31 -6.26
N GLU A 332 -17.40 -0.02 -7.08
CA GLU A 332 -17.33 -0.07 -8.55
C GLU A 332 -18.23 0.99 -9.22
N ILE A 333 -18.98 1.78 -8.44
CA ILE A 333 -19.97 2.75 -8.93
C ILE A 333 -19.37 4.16 -8.88
N TRP A 334 -18.80 4.60 -9.98
CA TRP A 334 -18.15 5.90 -10.12
C TRP A 334 -19.16 7.01 -10.33
N LYS A 335 -18.95 8.11 -9.61
CA LYS A 335 -19.73 9.34 -9.66
C LYS A 335 -18.86 10.46 -10.23
N TYR A 336 -19.52 11.41 -10.87
CA TYR A 336 -18.89 12.60 -11.45
C TYR A 336 -19.09 13.78 -10.51
N MET A 337 -18.02 14.54 -10.31
CA MET A 337 -18.11 15.86 -9.71
C MET A 337 -17.68 16.90 -10.75
N ASP A 338 -18.54 17.89 -10.95
CA ASP A 338 -18.21 19.02 -11.81
C ASP A 338 -17.06 19.81 -11.17
N VAL A 339 -16.01 20.02 -11.96
CA VAL A 339 -14.95 20.96 -11.62
C VAL A 339 -15.55 22.34 -11.85
N GLN A 340 -16.20 22.90 -10.83
CA GLN A 340 -16.72 24.27 -10.91
C GLN A 340 -15.55 25.19 -11.22
N ALA A 341 -15.49 25.63 -12.49
CA ALA A 341 -14.67 26.75 -12.87
C ALA A 341 -15.17 27.92 -12.01
N LYS A 342 -14.29 28.46 -11.16
CA LYS A 342 -14.39 29.86 -10.77
C LYS A 342 -14.14 30.66 -12.05
N GLU A 343 -15.13 30.70 -12.94
CA GLU A 343 -15.22 31.76 -13.91
C GLU A 343 -15.35 33.04 -13.09
N SER A 344 -14.42 33.94 -13.34
CA SER A 344 -14.50 35.32 -12.90
C SER A 344 -15.81 35.91 -13.41
N GLU A 345 -16.85 35.92 -12.59
CA GLU A 345 -17.93 36.90 -12.71
C GLU A 345 -17.36 38.27 -12.32
N SER A 346 -16.64 38.85 -13.27
CA SER A 346 -16.61 40.29 -13.45
C SER A 346 -18.02 40.72 -13.85
N SER A 347 -18.71 41.44 -12.96
CA SER A 347 -19.64 42.54 -13.26
C SER A 347 -20.90 42.48 -12.39
N GLY A 348 -21.00 43.43 -11.47
CA GLY A 348 -22.30 43.98 -11.07
C GLY A 348 -22.56 43.97 -9.57
N THR A 349 -22.45 45.16 -8.97
CA THR A 349 -23.17 45.62 -7.76
C THR A 349 -22.61 45.24 -6.38
N MET A 350 -21.50 45.85 -5.97
CA MET A 350 -21.07 45.88 -4.56
C MET A 350 -20.63 47.29 -4.10
N ASP A 351 -21.34 48.34 -4.54
CA ASP A 351 -21.06 49.74 -4.10
C ASP A 351 -22.14 50.34 -3.16
N ALA A 352 -23.09 49.56 -2.62
CA ALA A 352 -24.13 50.11 -1.73
C ALA A 352 -24.18 49.55 -0.30
N ILE A 353 -23.57 48.39 -0.02
CA ILE A 353 -23.75 47.70 1.28
C ILE A 353 -22.66 48.09 2.31
N ILE A 354 -21.51 48.59 1.87
CA ILE A 354 -20.37 48.94 2.74
C ILE A 354 -20.58 50.29 3.48
N VAL A 355 -21.47 51.17 3.00
CA VAL A 355 -21.65 52.52 3.58
C VAL A 355 -22.62 52.55 4.77
N LEU A 356 -23.46 51.53 4.96
CA LEU A 356 -24.49 51.53 6.03
C LEU A 356 -24.21 50.56 7.20
N THR A 357 -23.36 49.55 7.02
CA THR A 357 -23.13 48.51 8.04
C THR A 357 -22.03 48.87 9.03
N ILE A 358 -20.99 49.60 8.58
CA ILE A 358 -19.86 50.03 9.41
C ILE A 358 -20.28 51.02 10.52
N PRO A 359 -21.13 52.04 10.28
CA PRO A 359 -21.53 52.97 11.33
C PRO A 359 -22.36 52.30 12.44
N VAL A 360 -23.22 51.33 12.07
CA VAL A 360 -24.08 50.59 13.00
C VAL A 360 -23.24 49.68 13.90
N PHE A 361 -22.21 49.04 13.35
CA PHE A 361 -21.32 48.17 14.11
C PHE A 361 -20.45 48.97 15.09
N ILE A 362 -19.97 50.15 14.68
CA ILE A 362 -19.21 51.05 15.57
C ILE A 362 -20.08 51.58 16.70
N LEU A 363 -21.34 51.95 16.42
CA LEU A 363 -22.31 52.37 17.45
C LEU A 363 -22.62 51.25 18.45
N ALA A 364 -22.76 50.01 17.99
CA ALA A 364 -22.99 48.85 18.86
C ALA A 364 -21.80 48.60 19.80
N LEU A 365 -20.56 48.72 19.30
CA LEU A 365 -19.36 48.54 20.12
C LEU A 365 -19.19 49.67 21.16
N VAL A 366 -19.55 50.90 20.82
CA VAL A 366 -19.55 52.03 21.78
C VAL A 366 -20.60 51.81 22.88
N PHE A 367 -21.80 51.32 22.52
CA PHE A 367 -22.84 51.00 23.51
C PHE A 367 -22.41 49.88 24.46
N ILE A 368 -21.73 48.84 23.95
CA ILE A 368 -21.20 47.75 24.78
C ILE A 368 -20.10 48.27 25.73
N ALA A 369 -19.20 49.11 25.24
CA ALA A 369 -18.14 49.71 26.07
C ALA A 369 -18.70 50.61 27.18
N LEU A 370 -19.74 51.39 26.89
CA LEU A 370 -20.43 52.23 27.87
C LEU A 370 -21.21 51.39 28.89
N TYR A 371 -21.85 50.30 28.46
CA TYR A 371 -22.55 49.38 29.34
C TYR A 371 -21.61 48.70 30.35
N VAL A 372 -20.44 48.23 29.88
CA VAL A 372 -19.42 47.62 30.74
C VAL A 372 -18.80 48.63 31.71
N SER A 373 -18.69 49.91 31.31
CA SER A 373 -18.16 50.98 32.15
C SER A 373 -19.15 51.42 33.25
N CYS A 374 -20.45 51.29 33.03
CA CYS A 374 -21.49 51.61 34.02
C CYS A 374 -21.83 50.46 34.98
N ALA A 375 -21.46 49.20 34.66
CA ALA A 375 -21.88 48.02 35.41
C ALA A 375 -20.92 47.59 36.55
N ARG A 376 -19.80 48.27 36.79
CA ARG A 376 -18.86 47.89 37.87
C ARG A 376 -19.20 48.60 39.19
N LYS A 377 -19.91 47.90 40.07
CA LYS A 377 -19.91 48.19 41.52
C LYS A 377 -18.75 47.44 42.21
N PRO A 378 -18.15 48.00 43.28
CA PRO A 378 -17.08 47.36 44.01
C PRO A 378 -17.65 46.44 45.09
N THR A 379 -17.17 45.20 45.18
CA THR A 379 -17.43 44.35 46.34
C THR A 379 -16.17 43.62 46.75
N THR A 380 -15.58 44.12 47.83
CA THR A 380 -14.80 43.36 48.81
C THR A 380 -15.63 42.21 49.38
N ALA A 381 -15.06 41.00 49.48
CA ALA A 381 -15.00 40.23 50.73
C ALA A 381 -14.43 38.83 50.46
N VAL A 382 -13.36 38.55 51.20
CA VAL A 382 -12.76 37.24 51.43
C VAL A 382 -13.77 36.32 52.12
N GLN A 383 -13.93 35.09 51.63
CA GLN A 383 -14.24 33.96 52.51
C GLN A 383 -13.40 32.72 52.18
N LYS A 384 -12.71 32.31 53.23
CA LYS A 384 -11.84 31.15 53.43
C LYS A 384 -12.73 29.92 53.61
N LYS A 385 -12.50 28.85 52.84
CA LYS A 385 -13.02 27.52 53.15
C LYS A 385 -11.88 26.49 53.05
N THR A 386 -11.51 26.00 54.22
CA THR A 386 -10.55 24.92 54.47
C THR A 386 -11.16 23.54 54.16
N SER A 387 -10.46 22.72 53.38
CA SER A 387 -10.43 21.25 53.56
C SER A 387 -9.42 20.58 52.60
N GLY A 388 -8.45 19.84 53.16
CA GLY A 388 -7.59 18.88 52.47
C GLY A 388 -6.17 19.38 52.16
N PRO A 389 -5.09 18.65 52.54
CA PRO A 389 -3.75 19.04 52.14
C PRO A 389 -3.61 18.88 50.62
N PRO A 390 -3.13 19.89 49.88
CA PRO A 390 -2.84 19.70 48.47
C PRO A 390 -1.63 18.79 48.39
N THR A 391 -1.82 17.57 47.90
CA THR A 391 -0.73 16.80 47.29
C THR A 391 -0.09 17.73 46.28
N SER A 392 1.18 18.07 46.53
CA SER A 392 2.02 18.86 45.65
C SER A 392 1.85 18.34 44.22
N VAL A 393 1.10 19.06 43.39
CA VAL A 393 1.21 18.93 41.94
C VAL A 393 2.56 19.56 41.63
N GLN A 394 3.60 18.75 41.72
CA GLN A 394 4.91 19.10 41.21
C GLN A 394 4.70 19.50 39.75
N LYS A 395 5.12 20.72 39.40
CA LYS A 395 5.30 21.11 38.01
C LYS A 395 6.14 20.00 37.36
N PRO A 396 5.68 19.34 36.27
CA PRO A 396 6.40 18.21 35.69
C PRO A 396 7.85 18.62 35.45
N LEU A 397 8.80 17.86 36.00
CA LEU A 397 10.20 18.05 35.64
C LEU A 397 10.32 17.88 34.12
N PRO A 398 11.17 18.67 33.43
CA PRO A 398 11.46 18.44 32.03
C PRO A 398 11.89 16.98 31.82
N PRO A 399 11.38 16.31 30.78
CA PRO A 399 11.73 14.92 30.52
C PRO A 399 13.24 14.81 30.32
N GLN A 400 13.85 13.81 30.98
CA GLN A 400 15.31 13.66 31.02
C GLN A 400 15.80 12.88 29.80
N ILE A 401 16.98 13.24 29.30
CA ILE A 401 17.66 12.46 28.26
C ILE A 401 18.34 11.27 28.95
N THR A 402 17.83 10.07 28.70
CA THR A 402 18.36 8.79 29.20
C THR A 402 19.22 8.10 28.15
N ASP A 403 20.06 7.16 28.60
CA ASP A 403 20.77 6.28 27.68
C ASP A 403 19.78 5.28 27.06
N PRO A 404 19.84 5.03 25.74
CA PRO A 404 18.94 4.10 25.07
C PRO A 404 19.25 2.64 25.46
N LYS A 405 18.24 1.77 25.36
CA LYS A 405 18.32 0.32 25.62
C LYS A 405 18.13 -0.48 24.32
N PRO A 406 19.13 -0.51 23.42
CA PRO A 406 18.99 -1.16 22.11
C PRO A 406 18.72 -2.67 22.20
N SER A 407 19.27 -3.36 23.20
CA SER A 407 19.13 -4.82 23.32
C SER A 407 17.81 -5.31 23.90
N ALA A 408 16.82 -4.43 24.08
CA ALA A 408 15.48 -4.80 24.54
C ALA A 408 14.67 -5.54 23.47
N ILE A 409 14.86 -5.19 22.19
CA ILE A 409 14.09 -5.71 21.06
C ILE A 409 15.07 -6.09 19.96
N ARG A 410 14.87 -7.23 19.31
CA ARG A 410 15.75 -7.73 18.24
C ARG A 410 14.95 -8.31 17.08
N PHE A 411 15.50 -8.20 15.87
CA PHE A 411 14.97 -8.82 14.68
C PHE A 411 16.07 -9.26 13.72
N CYS A 412 15.75 -10.16 12.79
CA CYS A 412 16.69 -10.61 11.77
C CYS A 412 17.28 -9.42 11.01
N ASP A 413 18.60 -9.29 10.97
CA ASP A 413 19.27 -8.19 10.27
C ASP A 413 18.94 -8.26 8.76
N PRO A 414 18.28 -7.22 8.19
CA PRO A 414 17.88 -7.21 6.79
C PRO A 414 19.04 -6.92 5.82
N ARG A 415 20.26 -6.64 6.30
CA ARG A 415 21.39 -6.18 5.47
C ARG A 415 22.12 -7.38 4.81
N PRO A 416 22.41 -7.32 3.49
CA PRO A 416 22.88 -8.48 2.71
C PRO A 416 24.28 -9.02 3.05
N ASN A 417 25.15 -8.26 3.72
CA ASN A 417 26.53 -8.68 4.05
C ASN A 417 26.67 -9.36 5.42
N SER A 418 25.54 -9.77 5.97
CA SER A 418 25.38 -10.59 7.15
C SER A 418 25.81 -12.03 6.82
N ASN A 419 27.12 -12.30 6.80
CA ASN A 419 27.69 -13.64 6.49
C ASN A 419 27.22 -14.76 7.45
N GLN A 420 26.39 -14.44 8.44
CA GLN A 420 25.62 -15.31 9.30
C GLN A 420 24.28 -14.60 9.57
N SER A 421 23.14 -15.32 9.55
CA SER A 421 21.87 -14.81 10.04
C SER A 421 22.06 -14.33 11.48
N HIS A 422 22.25 -13.02 11.67
CA HIS A 422 22.41 -12.40 12.96
C HIS A 422 21.26 -11.43 13.19
N ASP A 423 20.83 -11.33 14.44
CA ASP A 423 19.85 -10.34 14.83
C ASP A 423 20.52 -8.98 15.00
N VAL A 424 19.76 -7.92 14.73
CA VAL A 424 20.12 -6.56 15.08
C VAL A 424 19.10 -6.00 16.06
N ASP A 425 19.58 -5.17 16.98
CA ASP A 425 18.78 -4.49 17.98
C ASP A 425 17.80 -3.48 17.33
N VAL A 426 16.66 -3.24 17.97
CA VAL A 426 15.66 -2.23 17.58
C VAL A 426 15.51 -1.23 18.71
N VAL A 427 15.59 0.06 18.37
CA VAL A 427 15.25 1.17 19.28
C VAL A 427 13.97 1.80 18.74
N ALA A 428 12.85 1.48 19.40
CA ALA A 428 11.54 2.03 19.08
C ALA A 428 11.28 3.31 19.88
N PHE A 429 10.66 4.30 19.25
CA PHE A 429 10.33 5.58 19.89
C PHE A 429 9.07 6.17 19.26
N GLY A 430 8.31 6.98 20.02
CA GLY A 430 7.05 7.60 19.57
C GLY A 430 6.81 8.97 20.18
N PHE A 431 6.68 9.03 21.50
CA PHE A 431 6.43 10.22 22.32
C PHE A 431 5.48 11.28 21.69
N PRO A 432 4.16 11.02 21.57
CA PRO A 432 3.17 12.02 21.15
C PRO A 432 2.86 13.06 22.25
N GLY A 433 3.83 13.41 23.10
CA GLY A 433 3.67 14.27 24.28
C GLY A 433 3.57 13.50 25.62
N ARG A 434 3.58 12.17 25.58
CA ARG A 434 3.72 11.27 26.73
C ARG A 434 4.52 10.04 26.31
N GLU A 435 5.14 9.35 27.25
CA GLU A 435 5.80 8.08 26.93
C GLU A 435 4.77 7.01 26.56
N GLU A 436 5.11 6.23 25.55
CA GLU A 436 4.38 5.03 25.13
C GLU A 436 5.17 3.78 25.55
N PRO A 437 4.55 2.59 25.58
CA PRO A 437 5.22 1.39 26.10
C PRO A 437 6.59 1.10 25.46
N TRP A 438 6.73 1.32 24.15
CA TRP A 438 8.00 1.14 23.44
C TRP A 438 9.05 2.22 23.72
N ASP A 439 8.63 3.43 24.11
CA ASP A 439 9.54 4.47 24.59
C ASP A 439 10.20 4.02 25.89
N GLU A 440 9.44 3.38 26.79
CA GLU A 440 9.95 2.84 28.06
C GLU A 440 10.90 1.65 27.81
N LEU A 441 10.51 0.72 26.92
CA LEU A 441 11.32 -0.42 26.49
C LEU A 441 12.70 0.03 26.00
N SER A 442 12.70 1.02 25.11
CA SER A 442 13.92 1.47 24.44
C SER A 442 14.61 2.61 25.19
N SER A 443 13.96 3.22 26.18
CA SER A 443 14.41 4.42 26.91
C SER A 443 14.89 5.54 25.97
N ALA A 444 14.11 5.77 24.91
CA ALA A 444 14.52 6.56 23.74
C ALA A 444 13.46 7.57 23.25
N SER A 445 12.51 7.97 24.10
CA SER A 445 11.49 8.99 23.80
C SER A 445 12.07 10.31 23.24
N TRP A 446 13.29 10.66 23.66
CA TRP A 446 14.03 11.83 23.18
C TRP A 446 14.39 11.81 21.69
N LEU A 447 14.24 10.67 20.99
CA LEU A 447 14.36 10.60 19.53
C LEU A 447 13.17 11.29 18.83
N SER A 448 11.98 11.27 19.42
CA SER A 448 10.75 11.84 18.84
C SER A 448 10.81 13.35 18.61
N ASN A 449 10.13 13.82 17.56
CA ASN A 449 10.06 15.24 17.23
C ASN A 449 9.33 16.08 18.29
N SER A 450 8.38 15.48 19.00
CA SER A 450 7.56 16.16 20.01
C SER A 450 8.23 16.25 21.39
N PHE A 451 9.38 15.62 21.58
CA PHE A 451 10.11 15.65 22.85
C PHE A 451 10.60 17.07 23.18
N ASP A 452 10.24 17.58 24.36
CA ASP A 452 10.61 18.93 24.82
C ASP A 452 12.06 18.95 25.30
N ILE A 453 12.90 19.71 24.58
CA ILE A 453 14.33 19.92 24.86
C ILE A 453 14.60 21.31 25.46
N GLY A 454 13.55 22.07 25.80
CA GLY A 454 13.60 23.40 26.38
C GLY A 454 13.57 24.52 25.32
N ALA A 455 13.15 25.74 25.71
CA ALA A 455 12.89 26.89 24.82
C ALA A 455 14.05 27.27 23.88
N ASP A 456 15.28 27.00 24.30
CA ASP A 456 16.50 27.26 23.52
C ASP A 456 17.24 25.96 23.15
N GLY A 457 16.54 24.81 23.21
CA GLY A 457 17.13 23.50 23.01
C GLY A 457 17.58 23.26 21.57
N MET A 458 16.92 23.90 20.60
CA MET A 458 17.38 23.94 19.21
C MET A 458 17.12 25.29 18.57
N SER A 459 17.93 25.61 17.57
CA SER A 459 17.78 26.84 16.81
C SER A 459 17.98 26.60 15.33
N LEU A 460 17.03 27.10 14.55
CA LEU A 460 16.93 26.95 13.10
C LEU A 460 16.97 28.33 12.45
N GLU A 461 17.62 28.42 11.30
CA GLU A 461 17.76 29.67 10.56
C GLU A 461 17.13 29.51 9.18
N ALA A 462 16.30 30.48 8.77
CA ALA A 462 15.80 30.55 7.40
C ALA A 462 15.66 32.02 7.00
N HIS A 463 15.94 32.31 5.72
CA HIS A 463 15.99 33.67 5.18
C HIS A 463 16.86 34.65 6.00
N GLY A 464 17.97 34.17 6.57
CA GLY A 464 18.88 34.96 7.40
C GLY A 464 18.34 35.33 8.79
N VAL A 465 17.18 34.81 9.18
CA VAL A 465 16.58 35.00 10.50
C VAL A 465 16.70 33.72 11.29
N LYS A 466 17.21 33.80 12.52
CA LYS A 466 17.35 32.67 13.42
C LYS A 466 16.23 32.64 14.46
N LYS A 467 15.64 31.46 14.69
CA LYS A 467 14.58 31.20 15.67
C LYS A 467 14.96 30.03 16.57
N SER A 468 14.52 30.07 17.83
CA SER A 468 14.69 28.98 18.80
C SER A 468 13.38 28.25 19.01
N PHE A 469 13.45 26.93 19.19
CA PHE A 469 12.25 26.09 19.36
C PHE A 469 12.44 25.11 20.52
N ARG A 470 11.33 24.78 21.18
CA ARG A 470 11.28 23.81 22.28
C ARG A 470 11.44 22.35 21.84
N ASN A 471 11.06 22.03 20.62
CA ASN A 471 11.06 20.67 20.07
C ASN A 471 11.14 20.72 18.54
N ALA A 472 11.47 19.59 17.93
CA ALA A 472 11.67 19.47 16.49
C ALA A 472 10.35 19.56 15.71
N GLU A 473 9.23 19.10 16.29
CA GLU A 473 7.91 19.20 15.65
C GLU A 473 7.53 20.67 15.43
N ALA A 474 7.66 21.51 16.46
CA ALA A 474 7.42 22.95 16.36
C ALA A 474 8.32 23.63 15.33
N ALA A 475 9.60 23.28 15.29
CA ALA A 475 10.54 23.79 14.30
C ALA A 475 10.15 23.37 12.87
N PHE A 476 9.77 22.11 12.67
CA PHE A 476 9.37 21.58 11.37
C PHE A 476 8.06 22.18 10.88
N GLN A 477 7.06 22.32 11.75
CA GLN A 477 5.80 23.00 11.42
C GLN A 477 6.05 24.48 11.07
N ALA A 478 6.94 25.16 11.79
CA ALA A 478 7.30 26.55 11.53
C ALA A 478 7.98 26.78 10.17
N LEU A 479 8.72 25.80 9.63
CA LEU A 479 9.30 25.90 8.28
C LEU A 479 8.26 26.08 7.18
N LYS A 480 7.00 25.66 7.41
CA LYS A 480 5.90 25.90 6.47
C LYS A 480 5.31 27.29 6.58
N PHE A 481 5.62 28.03 7.65
CA PHE A 481 5.00 29.33 7.98
C PHE A 481 6.02 30.31 8.55
N TRP A 482 7.21 30.42 7.95
CA TRP A 482 8.33 31.19 8.51
C TRP A 482 8.01 32.63 8.95
N PRO A 483 7.20 33.41 8.22
CA PRO A 483 6.84 34.77 8.63
C PRO A 483 6.20 34.83 10.03
N VAL A 484 5.53 33.76 10.45
CA VAL A 484 4.90 33.61 11.78
C VAL A 484 5.58 32.52 12.64
N ALA A 485 6.80 32.10 12.30
CA ALA A 485 7.55 31.06 13.03
C ALA A 485 7.71 31.36 14.53
N GLN A 486 7.71 32.65 14.92
CA GLN A 486 7.76 33.06 16.33
C GLN A 486 6.62 32.46 17.16
N GLU A 487 5.46 32.26 16.56
CA GLU A 487 4.28 31.73 17.21
C GLU A 487 4.38 30.21 17.48
N PHE A 488 5.35 29.53 16.88
CA PHE A 488 5.64 28.11 17.09
C PHE A 488 6.74 27.87 18.14
N CYS A 489 7.59 28.87 18.42
CA CYS A 489 8.79 28.72 19.26
C CYS A 489 8.56 28.05 20.62
N LEU A 490 7.43 28.34 21.26
CA LEU A 490 7.11 27.86 22.61
C LEU A 490 6.07 26.73 22.66
N LEU A 491 5.57 26.28 21.50
CA LEU A 491 4.54 25.27 21.44
C LEU A 491 5.11 23.87 21.71
N SER A 492 4.32 23.03 22.35
CA SER A 492 4.52 21.57 22.31
C SER A 492 4.35 21.04 20.88
N GLY A 493 4.78 19.80 20.64
CA GLY A 493 4.60 19.18 19.32
C GLY A 493 3.14 19.11 18.88
N GLU A 494 2.24 18.78 19.81
CA GLU A 494 0.79 18.72 19.53
C GLU A 494 0.20 20.10 19.23
N GLU A 495 0.51 21.11 20.06
CA GLU A 495 0.06 22.49 19.79
C GLU A 495 0.61 23.02 18.46
N ALA A 496 1.82 22.64 18.07
CA ALA A 496 2.40 23.01 16.78
C ALA A 496 1.67 22.36 15.61
N LYS A 497 1.31 21.07 15.70
CA LYS A 497 0.48 20.38 14.69
C LYS A 497 -0.90 21.06 14.56
N GLN A 498 -1.56 21.33 15.69
CA GLN A 498 -2.86 22.01 15.71
C GLN A 498 -2.78 23.41 15.09
N LYS A 499 -1.74 24.17 15.42
CA LYS A 499 -1.52 25.50 14.83
C LYS A 499 -1.27 25.42 13.33
N SER A 500 -0.49 24.44 12.86
CA SER A 500 -0.34 24.21 11.42
C SER A 500 -1.67 23.93 10.73
N GLN A 501 -2.58 23.17 11.36
CA GLN A 501 -3.90 22.91 10.79
C GLN A 501 -4.75 24.19 10.70
N GLN A 502 -4.61 25.10 11.67
CA GLN A 502 -5.29 26.41 11.65
C GLN A 502 -4.79 27.33 10.52
N LEU A 503 -3.54 27.17 10.11
CA LEU A 503 -2.90 27.94 9.03
C LEU A 503 -2.97 27.24 7.66
N ASN A 504 -3.72 26.15 7.55
CA ASN A 504 -3.80 25.33 6.36
C ASN A 504 -4.23 26.15 5.12
N GLY A 505 -3.57 25.89 3.98
CA GLY A 505 -3.74 26.61 2.72
C GLY A 505 -2.75 27.78 2.53
N THR A 506 -1.87 28.03 3.51
CA THR A 506 -0.83 29.07 3.42
C THR A 506 0.58 28.52 3.58
N GLU A 507 0.74 27.19 3.49
CA GLU A 507 2.02 26.51 3.62
C GLU A 507 3.03 26.92 2.54
N ASP A 508 4.26 27.12 2.99
CA ASP A 508 5.44 27.06 2.14
C ASP A 508 5.90 25.60 1.98
N PHE A 509 5.68 25.04 0.80
CA PHE A 509 6.12 23.68 0.45
C PHE A 509 7.61 23.57 0.10
N ASP A 510 8.33 24.70 -0.01
CA ASP A 510 9.79 24.78 -0.07
C ASP A 510 10.43 24.79 1.34
N PHE A 511 9.59 24.76 2.38
CA PHE A 511 10.02 24.70 3.78
C PHE A 511 11.02 25.81 4.13
N SER A 512 10.75 27.06 3.74
CA SER A 512 11.62 28.22 3.98
C SER A 512 12.99 28.16 3.29
N GLY A 513 13.06 27.60 2.07
CA GLY A 513 14.30 27.48 1.31
C GLY A 513 15.11 26.21 1.59
N TYR A 514 14.53 25.26 2.32
CA TYR A 514 15.14 23.96 2.58
C TYR A 514 14.80 22.91 1.51
N GLY A 515 13.91 23.20 0.56
CA GLY A 515 13.63 22.38 -0.62
C GLY A 515 12.32 21.61 -0.50
N CYS A 516 12.27 20.63 0.39
CA CYS A 516 11.08 19.78 0.54
C CYS A 516 10.91 19.26 1.97
N LYS A 517 9.82 18.54 2.23
CA LYS A 517 9.53 17.98 3.57
C LYS A 517 10.66 17.09 4.10
N TRP A 518 11.32 16.34 3.22
CA TRP A 518 12.42 15.45 3.57
C TRP A 518 13.64 16.26 4.04
N ASP A 519 14.10 17.21 3.22
CA ASP A 519 15.25 18.05 3.52
C ASP A 519 15.01 19.00 4.70
N GLY A 520 13.80 19.57 4.79
CA GLY A 520 13.38 20.39 5.92
C GLY A 520 13.45 19.65 7.24
N MET A 521 12.98 18.38 7.29
CA MET A 521 13.13 17.57 8.49
C MET A 521 14.59 17.22 8.78
N MET A 522 15.39 16.90 7.76
CA MET A 522 16.81 16.59 7.97
C MET A 522 17.57 17.81 8.55
N ALA A 523 17.21 19.02 8.13
CA ALA A 523 17.75 20.26 8.71
C ALA A 523 17.34 20.43 10.18
N VAL A 524 16.05 20.24 10.49
CA VAL A 524 15.53 20.26 11.86
C VAL A 524 16.27 19.24 12.73
N LEU A 525 16.38 17.99 12.31
CA LEU A 525 17.08 16.94 13.05
C LEU A 525 18.58 17.26 13.21
N SER A 526 19.23 17.81 12.18
CA SER A 526 20.64 18.21 12.26
C SER A 526 20.90 19.29 13.31
N THR A 527 19.90 20.14 13.60
CA THR A 527 19.98 21.14 14.68
C THR A 527 19.62 20.57 16.05
N LYS A 528 18.63 19.69 16.14
CA LYS A 528 18.28 18.95 17.38
C LYS A 528 19.45 18.09 17.86
N PHE A 529 20.05 17.33 16.95
CA PHE A 529 21.23 16.48 17.16
C PHE A 529 22.50 17.20 16.67
N LYS A 530 22.69 18.44 17.15
CA LYS A 530 23.89 19.21 16.84
C LYS A 530 25.12 18.47 17.36
N SER A 531 26.16 18.38 16.52
CA SER A 531 27.42 17.73 16.84
C SER A 531 27.95 18.12 18.22
N GLY A 532 28.26 17.13 19.06
CA GLY A 532 28.78 17.32 20.41
C GLY A 532 27.73 17.69 21.47
N SER A 533 26.45 17.76 21.11
CA SER A 533 25.36 17.92 22.09
C SER A 533 25.12 16.64 22.91
N LYS A 534 24.33 16.74 23.98
CA LYS A 534 23.92 15.56 24.76
C LYS A 534 23.08 14.59 23.92
N LEU A 535 22.18 15.12 23.08
CA LEU A 535 21.31 14.33 22.20
C LEU A 535 22.11 13.64 21.10
N ASP A 536 23.11 14.31 20.53
CA ASP A 536 24.01 13.71 19.52
C ASP A 536 24.77 12.51 20.09
N ARG A 537 25.35 12.64 21.29
CA ARG A 537 25.96 11.50 22.00
C ARG A 537 24.96 10.39 22.34
N ALA A 538 23.73 10.75 22.71
CA ALA A 538 22.69 9.75 22.99
C ALA A 538 22.28 8.98 21.71
N LEU A 539 22.21 9.68 20.56
CA LEU A 539 21.96 9.07 19.25
C LEU A 539 23.08 8.08 18.88
N GLU A 540 24.34 8.41 19.13
CA GLU A 540 25.47 7.49 18.94
C GLU A 540 25.35 6.23 19.82
N LYS A 541 24.87 6.37 21.06
CA LYS A 541 24.65 5.24 21.98
C LYS A 541 23.56 4.27 21.53
N THR A 542 22.73 4.62 20.56
CA THR A 542 21.81 3.65 19.92
C THR A 542 22.58 2.55 19.17
N GLY A 543 23.88 2.73 18.94
CA GLY A 543 24.74 1.72 18.34
C GLY A 543 24.30 1.40 16.91
N ASP A 544 24.33 0.11 16.57
CA ASP A 544 23.94 -0.39 15.24
C ASP A 544 22.43 -0.68 15.14
N ALA A 545 21.63 -0.25 16.11
CA ALA A 545 20.21 -0.58 16.16
C ALA A 545 19.43 0.03 14.99
N PHE A 546 18.37 -0.65 14.57
CA PHE A 546 17.36 -0.09 13.70
C PHE A 546 16.49 0.89 14.49
N LEU A 547 16.42 2.15 14.05
CA LEU A 547 15.61 3.17 14.71
C LEU A 547 14.22 3.16 14.10
N LEU A 548 13.21 2.83 14.90
CA LEU A 548 11.82 2.71 14.47
C LEU A 548 10.96 3.78 15.14
N TYR A 549 10.42 4.71 14.35
CA TYR A 549 9.38 5.60 14.82
C TYR A 549 8.05 4.85 14.82
N HIS A 550 7.68 4.37 16.00
CA HIS A 550 6.44 3.65 16.27
C HIS A 550 5.55 4.55 17.13
N THR A 551 4.31 4.74 16.73
CA THR A 551 3.35 5.61 17.42
C THR A 551 2.01 4.91 17.48
N SER A 552 1.20 5.12 18.52
CA SER A 552 -0.21 4.66 18.52
C SER A 552 -1.11 5.50 17.61
N GLU A 553 -0.64 6.67 17.17
CA GLU A 553 -1.37 7.58 16.30
C GLU A 553 -1.29 7.12 14.83
N LYS A 554 -2.44 6.74 14.26
CA LYS A 554 -2.54 6.36 12.85
C LYS A 554 -2.55 7.59 11.94
N GLY A 555 -1.99 7.44 10.74
CA GLY A 555 -2.04 8.47 9.69
C GLY A 555 -0.78 9.34 9.57
N ASP A 556 0.29 9.03 10.32
CA ASP A 556 1.58 9.73 10.23
C ASP A 556 2.50 9.14 9.13
N GLN A 557 1.91 8.61 8.06
CA GLN A 557 2.67 8.16 6.88
C GLN A 557 3.13 9.39 6.08
N PRO A 558 4.41 9.50 5.69
CA PRO A 558 5.44 8.45 5.66
C PRO A 558 6.42 8.44 6.87
N TRP A 559 6.19 9.27 7.90
CA TRP A 559 7.15 9.49 8.99
C TRP A 559 7.35 8.28 9.89
N SER A 560 6.27 7.66 10.34
CA SER A 560 6.28 6.49 11.21
C SER A 560 6.15 5.19 10.43
N ASP A 561 6.12 4.07 11.15
CA ASP A 561 5.66 2.78 10.63
C ASP A 561 4.13 2.64 10.56
N ASN A 562 3.39 3.68 10.98
CA ASN A 562 1.93 3.76 11.06
C ASN A 562 1.29 2.73 12.00
N SER A 563 2.04 2.25 13.00
CA SER A 563 1.70 1.17 13.94
C SER A 563 1.43 -0.20 13.30
N ASP A 564 1.22 -0.28 11.99
CA ASP A 564 0.88 -1.48 11.24
C ASP A 564 2.02 -1.96 10.32
N GLY A 565 3.14 -1.23 10.31
CA GLY A 565 4.29 -1.52 9.47
C GLY A 565 4.09 -1.13 8.00
N LEU A 566 3.02 -0.41 7.65
CA LEU A 566 2.79 0.10 6.30
C LEU A 566 3.39 1.50 6.08
N GLY A 567 3.70 2.23 7.15
CA GLY A 567 4.45 3.48 7.07
C GLY A 567 5.92 3.26 6.73
N SER A 568 6.55 4.24 6.09
CA SER A 568 7.93 4.11 5.58
C SER A 568 9.00 4.44 6.62
N ASN A 569 8.64 4.79 7.85
CA ASN A 569 9.59 5.10 8.94
C ASN A 569 10.64 6.17 8.54
N TRP A 570 10.25 7.24 7.84
CA TRP A 570 11.18 8.28 7.40
C TRP A 570 11.92 8.95 8.57
N LEU A 571 11.29 9.12 9.72
CA LEU A 571 11.96 9.73 10.87
C LEU A 571 13.09 8.84 11.39
N GLY A 572 12.82 7.54 11.59
CA GLY A 572 13.84 6.57 11.96
C GLY A 572 14.97 6.47 10.92
N MET A 573 14.61 6.51 9.63
CA MET A 573 15.57 6.51 8.52
C MET A 573 16.52 7.72 8.57
N GLN A 574 15.99 8.94 8.71
CA GLN A 574 16.81 10.14 8.77
C GLN A 574 17.72 10.16 10.00
N LEU A 575 17.24 9.66 11.14
CA LEU A 575 18.05 9.52 12.35
C LEU A 575 19.22 8.54 12.16
N MET A 576 18.99 7.42 11.47
CA MET A 576 20.07 6.47 11.14
C MET A 576 21.08 7.06 10.15
N LEU A 577 20.61 7.79 9.12
CA LEU A 577 21.50 8.52 8.20
C LEU A 577 22.33 9.57 8.93
N LEU A 578 21.74 10.28 9.89
CA LEU A 578 22.43 11.28 10.70
C LEU A 578 23.45 10.62 11.63
N ARG A 579 23.08 9.54 12.32
CA ARG A 579 23.99 8.74 13.17
C ARG A 579 25.19 8.21 12.39
N ASP A 580 24.96 7.60 11.24
CA ASP A 580 26.01 7.06 10.37
C ASP A 580 26.96 8.18 9.92
N LYS A 581 26.41 9.34 9.52
CA LYS A 581 27.21 10.51 9.14
C LYS A 581 28.10 11.01 10.28
N ARG A 582 27.64 10.95 11.54
CA ARG A 582 28.39 11.42 12.73
C ARG A 582 29.49 10.45 13.13
N THR A 583 29.16 9.17 13.17
CA THR A 583 30.08 8.09 13.56
C THR A 583 31.08 7.72 12.47
N GLY A 584 30.85 8.16 11.23
CA GLY A 584 31.59 7.73 10.05
C GLY A 584 31.20 6.32 9.58
N TRP A 585 30.15 5.73 10.16
CA TRP A 585 29.61 4.45 9.73
C TRP A 585 28.84 4.59 8.43
N ARG A 586 28.66 3.46 7.75
CA ARG A 586 27.80 3.37 6.55
C ARG A 586 26.87 2.16 6.59
N ARG A 587 26.69 1.53 7.75
CA ARG A 587 26.02 0.23 7.83
C ARG A 587 24.56 0.33 7.43
N TRP A 588 23.83 1.28 7.99
CA TRP A 588 22.45 1.56 7.60
C TRP A 588 22.37 2.43 6.35
N THR A 589 23.31 3.37 6.19
CA THR A 589 23.38 4.23 5.01
C THR A 589 23.46 3.41 3.72
N SER A 590 24.32 2.38 3.65
CA SER A 590 24.44 1.52 2.46
C SER A 590 23.18 0.72 2.17
N PHE A 591 22.47 0.25 3.20
CA PHE A 591 21.20 -0.47 3.06
C PHE A 591 20.04 0.44 2.65
N ILE A 592 20.01 1.67 3.19
CA ILE A 592 19.04 2.69 2.79
C ILE A 592 19.30 3.08 1.34
N GLU A 593 20.55 3.37 0.95
CA GLU A 593 20.90 3.77 -0.42
C GLU A 593 20.65 2.68 -1.47
N SER A 594 20.57 1.40 -1.09
CA SER A 594 20.23 0.32 -2.04
C SER A 594 18.73 0.19 -2.33
N SER A 595 17.87 0.82 -1.51
CA SER A 595 16.41 0.61 -1.57
C SER A 595 15.60 1.90 -1.55
N VAL A 596 16.20 3.02 -1.17
CA VAL A 596 15.58 4.33 -0.99
C VAL A 596 16.43 5.41 -1.65
N ASP A 597 15.77 6.32 -2.37
CA ASP A 597 16.36 7.56 -2.84
C ASP A 597 16.60 8.50 -1.64
N LYS A 598 17.88 8.66 -1.28
CA LYS A 598 18.32 9.49 -0.16
C LYS A 598 17.97 10.98 -0.29
N ALA A 599 17.68 11.47 -1.50
CA ALA A 599 17.27 12.85 -1.72
C ALA A 599 15.78 13.06 -1.44
N THR A 600 14.95 12.01 -1.55
CA THR A 600 13.50 12.15 -1.48
C THR A 600 12.84 11.30 -0.39
N GLY A 601 13.55 10.32 0.16
CA GLY A 601 13.04 9.31 1.09
C GLY A 601 12.16 8.24 0.43
N ASN A 602 11.96 8.30 -0.90
CA ASN A 602 11.09 7.38 -1.62
C ASN A 602 11.82 6.07 -1.98
N SER A 603 11.09 4.96 -2.02
CA SER A 603 11.64 3.69 -2.52
C SER A 603 12.15 3.81 -3.95
N LEU A 604 13.31 3.21 -4.21
CA LEU A 604 13.84 3.02 -5.56
C LEU A 604 13.00 1.99 -6.33
N SER A 605 13.06 1.99 -7.66
CA SER A 605 12.45 0.95 -8.49
C SER A 605 13.44 -0.21 -8.72
N GLY A 606 13.02 -1.46 -8.55
CA GLY A 606 13.87 -2.64 -8.76
C GLY A 606 13.62 -3.79 -7.77
N SER A 607 14.42 -4.85 -7.85
CA SER A 607 14.31 -6.05 -6.99
C SER A 607 14.44 -5.74 -5.50
N ASP A 608 15.22 -4.72 -5.15
CA ASP A 608 15.54 -4.36 -3.77
C ASP A 608 14.63 -3.25 -3.21
N ALA A 609 13.68 -2.75 -4.03
CA ALA A 609 12.75 -1.67 -3.71
C ALA A 609 11.94 -1.89 -2.43
N ASN A 610 11.67 -3.16 -2.11
CA ASN A 610 10.85 -3.54 -0.96
C ASN A 610 11.67 -3.82 0.31
N SER A 611 13.00 -3.95 0.20
CA SER A 611 13.85 -4.39 1.33
C SER A 611 13.76 -3.45 2.54
N TRP A 612 13.69 -2.14 2.32
CA TRP A 612 13.46 -1.18 3.40
C TRP A 612 12.09 -1.37 4.06
N GLN A 613 11.01 -1.51 3.27
CA GLN A 613 9.67 -1.68 3.83
C GLN A 613 9.53 -3.03 4.56
N ASP A 614 10.20 -4.08 4.08
CA ASP A 614 10.29 -5.36 4.76
C ASP A 614 11.04 -5.25 6.10
N ALA A 615 12.12 -4.45 6.16
CA ALA A 615 12.81 -4.15 7.40
C ALA A 615 11.91 -3.41 8.40
N VAL A 616 11.15 -2.41 7.94
CA VAL A 616 10.17 -1.68 8.79
C VAL A 616 9.11 -2.62 9.35
N ARG A 617 8.49 -3.46 8.50
CA ARG A 617 7.51 -4.47 8.94
C ARG A 617 8.10 -5.44 9.97
N SER A 618 9.32 -5.91 9.72
CA SER A 618 9.98 -6.89 10.59
C SER A 618 10.34 -6.27 11.94
N ALA A 619 10.86 -5.04 11.96
CA ALA A 619 11.14 -4.31 13.19
C ALA A 619 9.86 -4.03 13.98
N ARG A 620 8.78 -3.59 13.32
CA ARG A 620 7.47 -3.37 13.95
C ARG A 620 6.95 -4.66 14.60
N ASN A 621 7.02 -5.78 13.88
CA ASN A 621 6.56 -7.06 14.43
C ASN A 621 7.40 -7.50 15.64
N ALA A 622 8.69 -7.19 15.67
CA ALA A 622 9.55 -7.46 16.82
C ALA A 622 9.17 -6.61 18.05
N VAL A 623 8.82 -5.33 17.86
CA VAL A 623 8.30 -4.48 18.95
C VAL A 623 7.03 -5.08 19.54
N GLU A 624 6.07 -5.44 18.69
CA GLU A 624 4.77 -6.00 19.12
C GLU A 624 4.93 -7.35 19.82
N ALA A 625 5.84 -8.20 19.32
CA ALA A 625 6.14 -9.47 19.96
C ALA A 625 6.71 -9.29 21.37
N GLU A 626 7.61 -8.33 21.57
CA GLU A 626 8.18 -8.04 22.89
C GLU A 626 7.14 -7.44 23.84
N LEU A 627 6.24 -6.57 23.35
CA LEU A 627 5.14 -6.02 24.15
C LEU A 627 4.18 -7.12 24.64
N LEU A 628 3.84 -8.07 23.76
CA LEU A 628 3.02 -9.23 24.13
C LEU A 628 3.73 -10.10 25.17
N ARG A 629 5.04 -10.34 24.99
CA ARG A 629 5.85 -11.12 25.93
C ARG A 629 5.84 -10.51 27.34
N GLN A 630 5.97 -9.19 27.47
CA GLN A 630 5.93 -8.53 28.78
C GLN A 630 4.55 -8.59 29.44
N GLN A 631 3.47 -8.48 28.64
CA GLN A 631 2.11 -8.64 29.17
C GLN A 631 1.85 -10.06 29.71
N ASP A 632 2.42 -11.08 29.06
CA ASP A 632 2.31 -12.46 29.53
C ASP A 632 3.15 -12.68 30.81
N ASP A 633 4.38 -12.17 30.87
CA ASP A 633 5.23 -12.22 32.08
C ASP A 633 4.56 -11.53 33.29
N GLU A 634 3.89 -10.38 33.07
CA GLU A 634 3.13 -9.67 34.10
C GLU A 634 1.90 -10.46 34.57
N ARG A 635 1.24 -11.21 33.68
CA ARG A 635 0.10 -12.08 34.04
C ARG A 635 0.55 -13.28 34.84
N GLU A 636 1.67 -13.91 34.47
CA GLU A 636 2.24 -15.05 35.19
C GLU A 636 2.77 -14.66 36.58
N SER A 637 3.38 -13.48 36.72
CA SER A 637 3.88 -12.99 38.00
C SER A 637 2.79 -12.50 38.97
N ASN A 638 1.61 -12.11 38.45
CA ASN A 638 0.45 -11.73 39.27
C ASN A 638 -0.43 -12.93 39.68
N HIS A 639 -0.10 -14.14 39.26
CA HIS A 639 -0.74 -15.34 39.79
C HIS A 639 -0.24 -15.59 41.23
N PRO A 640 -1.12 -15.65 42.25
CA PRO A 640 -0.69 -15.99 43.59
C PRO A 640 -0.08 -17.39 43.57
N LEU A 641 1.18 -17.50 44.00
CA LEU A 641 1.84 -18.77 44.29
C LEU A 641 0.96 -19.52 45.30
N LEU A 642 0.23 -20.53 44.81
CA LEU A 642 -0.60 -21.44 45.61
C LEU A 642 0.23 -22.61 46.12
#